data_AF-A0A8T2Q3R5-F1
#
_entry.id   AF-A0A8T2Q3R5-F1
#
_cell.length_a   1.000
_cell.length_b   1.000
_cell.length_c   1.000
_cell.angle_alpha   90.00
_cell.angle_beta   90.00
_cell.angle_gamma   90.00
#
_symmetry.space_group_name_H-M   'P 1'
#
loop_
_entity.id
_entity.type
_entity.pdbx_description
1 polymer ?
#
loop_
_entity_poly.entity_id
_entity_poly.type
_entity_poly.pdbx_seq_one_letter_code
_entity_poly.pdbx_strand_id
1 'polypeptide(L)'
;MAYGGHASSIHFRKVLKIFTKFDVNNDGHLNREEMTALVLAVNPKVDFNDEQIAAILDEVFRTYGDYIDGDQGLSFDGLLQTYYDGAGDIDRDFNALGLELDKENGDITKHNRSIDLADEAFSSPAGSPPESPPEFPPESPPESPPESPPETTRRKQSLGSWAESPTNGIVYESTWDLVDELETEIRELELKMNQRRKKDDMGSLTFGWVRDAESRDGSAATQIVIGKRPWEDIGPDYLNFQKAVAEIWKRADQGRTQDEAYDAHMASGRILFDHRLYKEALSSFRRAAQIRPVKVKPHFQEGNTLFALGRITEAREAYNSALQAAEEDSDCLVPQIHVNLGIALESEGMLLGATEHYKEAAIKEPKHYRALKLLGSALYGVGEYRAAKEALLEAISLNPDYADAHCELGSVLHALGDHDEASAEFERALELRPNHIEALYNLATLLKDIGRYQKAAMLYQKILILQEDHWRAQLNRAVSLLGAGDIDESRRAFKEAYKMTGRSELHDAIAHLQQMENGHQGLLSFFKGGDTNFGVVSNDIMAKDNFIVVEPTRFRRVNAKTTPRQLLAFALDVRQFQKHTRFNRCDVSNLKRELSQVLLPNPSQQTIVSEKMIRKDALENIVHSLLSFLKPEAFQGAIKLVNERILLPIDSTASGRVDLGMVFSVFALICGGSLERRKRVAFDALVFRSPRTIDGEISNKDLKDYIKLLRIAYLRTKDEINSNDNVTEDHTTLSFPEFAEVLDDPDSGFGILNILSKLEMEDHVRHGRHLCAVCCYPITGPRFKETKVKFNLCSLCYSSGKVPSSSKHEENYHFKELNGETNTVKEKLQNYRQPFKSCLQE
;
A
#
# COMPACT_ATOMS: atom_id res chain seq x y z
N MET A 1 -16.91 -20.55 -29.95
CA MET A 1 -17.82 -19.55 -29.34
C MET A 1 -17.86 -19.75 -27.83
N ALA A 2 -16.97 -19.08 -27.10
CA ALA A 2 -16.97 -18.96 -25.64
C ALA A 2 -16.12 -17.72 -25.28
N TYR A 3 -16.72 -16.52 -25.26
CA TYR A 3 -16.06 -15.27 -24.84
C TYR A 3 -17.07 -14.40 -24.09
N GLY A 4 -17.31 -14.72 -22.82
CA GLY A 4 -18.20 -13.97 -21.92
C GLY A 4 -17.41 -13.39 -20.76
N GLY A 5 -16.59 -12.36 -21.01
CA GLY A 5 -15.84 -11.68 -19.95
C GLY A 5 -14.95 -10.54 -20.44
N HIS A 6 -14.31 -10.70 -21.60
CA HIS A 6 -13.47 -9.66 -22.24
C HIS A 6 -14.14 -8.93 -23.43
N ALA A 7 -15.34 -9.37 -23.84
CA ALA A 7 -16.04 -8.87 -25.03
C ALA A 7 -16.50 -7.39 -24.96
N SER A 8 -16.35 -6.72 -23.80
CA SER A 8 -16.80 -5.33 -23.59
C SER A 8 -15.72 -4.26 -23.83
N SER A 9 -14.44 -4.63 -24.02
CA SER A 9 -13.39 -3.64 -24.28
C SER A 9 -13.34 -3.29 -25.78
N ILE A 10 -13.34 -1.99 -26.09
CA ILE A 10 -13.14 -1.47 -27.46
C ILE A 10 -11.85 -2.06 -28.07
N HIS A 11 -10.78 -2.21 -27.27
CA HIS A 11 -9.50 -2.79 -27.69
C HIS A 11 -9.65 -4.27 -28.09
N PHE A 12 -10.36 -5.06 -27.30
CA PHE A 12 -10.63 -6.47 -27.63
C PHE A 12 -11.37 -6.61 -28.96
N ARG A 13 -12.39 -5.79 -29.19
CA ARG A 13 -13.15 -5.80 -30.46
C ARG A 13 -12.30 -5.36 -31.66
N LYS A 14 -11.37 -4.42 -31.46
CA LYS A 14 -10.41 -4.01 -32.50
C LYS A 14 -9.45 -5.13 -32.86
N VAL A 15 -8.79 -5.73 -31.86
CA VAL A 15 -7.85 -6.84 -32.09
C VAL A 15 -8.56 -8.04 -32.69
N LEU A 16 -9.80 -8.35 -32.26
CA LEU A 16 -10.57 -9.44 -32.85
C LEU A 16 -10.86 -9.20 -34.34
N LYS A 17 -11.21 -7.98 -34.75
CA LYS A 17 -11.39 -7.63 -36.17
C LYS A 17 -10.06 -7.64 -36.96
N ILE A 18 -8.94 -7.29 -36.33
CA ILE A 18 -7.61 -7.43 -36.96
C ILE A 18 -7.30 -8.91 -37.15
N PHE A 19 -7.38 -9.70 -36.08
CA PHE A 19 -7.10 -11.13 -36.10
C PHE A 19 -7.92 -11.87 -37.15
N THR A 20 -9.24 -11.70 -37.13
CA THR A 20 -10.15 -12.34 -38.10
C THR A 20 -9.94 -11.89 -39.55
N LYS A 21 -9.28 -10.75 -39.80
CA LYS A 21 -8.92 -10.33 -41.16
C LYS A 21 -7.72 -11.11 -41.70
N PHE A 22 -6.81 -11.55 -40.83
CA PHE A 22 -5.55 -12.19 -41.21
C PHE A 22 -5.51 -13.70 -40.94
N ASP A 23 -6.41 -14.24 -40.12
CA ASP A 23 -6.67 -15.68 -40.00
C ASP A 23 -7.46 -16.15 -41.23
N VAL A 24 -6.76 -16.33 -42.35
CA VAL A 24 -7.37 -16.62 -43.66
C VAL A 24 -7.84 -18.07 -43.71
N ASN A 25 -7.08 -18.97 -43.08
CA ASN A 25 -7.37 -20.40 -43.03
C ASN A 25 -8.48 -20.75 -42.00
N ASN A 26 -8.87 -19.82 -41.11
CA ASN A 26 -9.84 -19.97 -40.03
C ASN A 26 -9.49 -21.11 -39.04
N ASP A 27 -8.20 -21.33 -38.79
CA ASP A 27 -7.72 -22.32 -37.83
C ASP A 27 -7.60 -21.74 -36.40
N GLY A 28 -7.86 -20.44 -36.23
CA GLY A 28 -7.82 -19.75 -34.94
C GLY A 28 -6.42 -19.32 -34.51
N HIS A 29 -5.44 -19.39 -35.41
CA HIS A 29 -4.06 -18.96 -35.22
C HIS A 29 -3.59 -18.12 -36.42
N LEU A 30 -2.48 -17.40 -36.26
CA LEU A 30 -1.80 -16.69 -37.33
C LEU A 30 -0.46 -17.34 -37.58
N ASN A 31 -0.37 -18.09 -38.68
CA ASN A 31 0.88 -18.68 -39.11
C ASN A 31 1.87 -17.58 -39.58
N ARG A 32 3.11 -17.97 -39.92
CA ARG A 32 4.15 -16.99 -40.29
C ARG A 32 3.81 -16.19 -41.54
N GLU A 33 3.06 -16.75 -42.48
CA GLU A 33 2.64 -16.06 -43.70
C GLU A 33 1.53 -15.04 -43.39
N GLU A 34 0.57 -15.41 -42.54
CA GLU A 34 -0.52 -14.53 -42.08
C GLU A 34 0.00 -13.39 -41.21
N MET A 35 0.97 -13.67 -40.33
CA MET A 35 1.66 -12.64 -39.55
C MET A 35 2.53 -11.71 -40.42
N THR A 36 3.18 -12.25 -41.46
CA THR A 36 3.88 -11.41 -42.45
C THR A 36 2.92 -10.43 -43.12
N ALA A 37 1.76 -10.93 -43.55
CA ALA A 37 0.73 -10.11 -44.18
C ALA A 37 0.21 -9.02 -43.23
N LEU A 38 0.02 -9.34 -41.95
CA LEU A 38 -0.37 -8.36 -40.93
C LEU A 38 0.68 -7.25 -40.76
N VAL A 39 1.96 -7.61 -40.58
CA VAL A 39 3.07 -6.66 -40.37
C VAL A 39 3.22 -5.70 -41.54
N LEU A 40 3.10 -6.20 -42.77
CA LEU A 40 3.15 -5.38 -43.98
C LEU A 40 1.94 -4.46 -44.10
N ALA A 41 0.74 -4.98 -43.82
CA ALA A 41 -0.50 -4.23 -43.99
C ALA A 41 -0.66 -3.08 -42.98
N VAL A 42 -0.13 -3.22 -41.76
CA VAL A 42 -0.17 -2.16 -40.73
C VAL A 42 0.95 -1.12 -40.91
N ASN A 43 1.95 -1.40 -41.73
CA ASN A 43 3.09 -0.51 -42.00
C ASN A 43 3.30 -0.22 -43.51
N PRO A 44 2.30 0.28 -44.25
CA PRO A 44 2.36 0.42 -45.72
C PRO A 44 3.35 1.48 -46.24
N LYS A 45 4.02 2.20 -45.34
CA LYS A 45 5.03 3.24 -45.66
C LYS A 45 6.47 2.77 -45.45
N VAL A 46 6.65 1.54 -44.96
CA VAL A 46 7.96 0.97 -44.65
C VAL A 46 8.19 -0.22 -45.59
N ASP A 47 9.23 -0.12 -46.42
CA ASP A 47 9.66 -1.21 -47.29
C ASP A 47 10.56 -2.16 -46.47
N PHE A 48 9.96 -3.18 -45.85
CA PHE A 48 10.73 -4.22 -45.16
C PHE A 48 11.36 -5.19 -46.16
N ASN A 49 12.60 -5.60 -45.93
CA ASN A 49 13.17 -6.75 -46.63
C ASN A 49 12.81 -8.07 -45.92
N ASP A 50 12.93 -9.20 -46.62
CA ASP A 50 12.53 -10.52 -46.10
C ASP A 50 13.28 -10.90 -44.81
N GLU A 51 14.54 -10.47 -44.67
CA GLU A 51 15.35 -10.70 -43.45
C GLU A 51 14.81 -9.91 -42.24
N GLN A 52 14.35 -8.67 -42.44
CA GLN A 52 13.76 -7.84 -41.39
C GLN A 52 12.41 -8.39 -40.94
N ILE A 53 11.58 -8.86 -41.88
CA ILE A 53 10.31 -9.51 -41.54
C ILE A 53 10.58 -10.80 -40.76
N ALA A 54 11.52 -11.62 -41.23
CA ALA A 54 11.89 -12.85 -40.53
C ALA A 54 12.38 -12.56 -39.11
N ALA A 55 13.20 -11.53 -38.90
CA ALA A 55 13.68 -11.13 -37.57
C ALA A 55 12.54 -10.63 -36.65
N ILE A 56 11.60 -9.84 -37.18
CA ILE A 56 10.42 -9.38 -36.41
C ILE A 56 9.57 -10.58 -36.00
N LEU A 57 9.29 -11.49 -36.93
CA LEU A 57 8.49 -12.68 -36.65
C LEU A 57 9.20 -13.65 -35.72
N ASP A 58 10.51 -13.84 -35.85
CA ASP A 58 11.28 -14.66 -34.93
C ASP A 58 11.25 -14.09 -33.53
N GLU A 59 11.34 -12.77 -33.37
CA GLU A 59 11.23 -12.14 -32.05
C GLU A 59 9.82 -12.26 -31.46
N VAL A 60 8.77 -12.06 -32.27
CA VAL A 60 7.38 -12.26 -31.83
C VAL A 60 7.15 -13.73 -31.44
N PHE A 61 7.57 -14.68 -32.26
CA PHE A 61 7.35 -16.10 -31.99
C PHE A 61 8.21 -16.62 -30.83
N ARG A 62 9.39 -16.03 -30.60
CA ARG A 62 10.23 -16.31 -29.44
C ARG A 62 9.65 -15.74 -28.14
N THR A 63 9.12 -14.51 -28.21
CA THR A 63 8.60 -13.79 -27.03
C THR A 63 7.25 -14.33 -26.59
N TYR A 64 6.39 -14.69 -27.54
CA TYR A 64 5.04 -15.19 -27.30
C TYR A 64 4.91 -16.69 -27.51
N GLY A 65 6.00 -17.45 -27.25
CA GLY A 65 6.06 -18.90 -27.45
C GLY A 65 4.97 -19.68 -26.74
N ASP A 66 4.54 -19.21 -25.56
CA ASP A 66 3.45 -19.82 -24.77
C ASP A 66 2.07 -19.71 -25.44
N TYR A 67 1.93 -18.84 -26.45
CA TYR A 67 0.69 -18.59 -27.20
C TYR A 67 0.72 -19.17 -28.62
N ILE A 68 1.73 -19.97 -28.94
CA ILE A 68 1.91 -20.62 -30.26
C ILE A 68 1.55 -22.10 -30.16
N ASP A 69 0.65 -22.55 -31.03
CA ASP A 69 0.27 -23.96 -31.12
C ASP A 69 0.99 -24.66 -32.29
N GLY A 70 2.16 -25.25 -32.00
CA GLY A 70 2.93 -26.04 -32.96
C GLY A 70 3.17 -25.31 -34.29
N ASP A 71 2.73 -25.94 -35.39
CA ASP A 71 2.86 -25.38 -36.75
C ASP A 71 1.71 -24.42 -37.14
N GLN A 72 0.68 -24.23 -36.29
CA GLN A 72 -0.50 -23.39 -36.57
C GLN A 72 -0.21 -21.90 -36.35
N GLY A 73 0.73 -21.56 -35.47
CA GLY A 73 1.19 -20.19 -35.26
C GLY A 73 0.54 -19.49 -34.07
N LEU A 74 0.52 -18.16 -34.10
CA LEU A 74 0.17 -17.31 -32.96
C LEU A 74 -1.34 -17.26 -32.74
N SER A 75 -1.82 -17.72 -31.58
CA SER A 75 -3.25 -17.67 -31.23
C SER A 75 -3.79 -16.24 -31.12
N PHE A 76 -5.12 -16.09 -31.15
CA PHE A 76 -5.77 -14.80 -30.90
C PHE A 76 -5.37 -14.17 -29.56
N ASP A 77 -5.28 -14.97 -28.51
CA ASP A 77 -4.85 -14.51 -27.19
C ASP A 77 -3.37 -14.08 -27.23
N GLY A 78 -2.54 -14.73 -28.04
CA GLY A 78 -1.17 -14.32 -28.33
C GLY A 78 -1.10 -12.97 -29.03
N LEU A 79 -1.86 -12.75 -30.11
CA LEU A 79 -1.91 -11.46 -30.79
C LEU A 79 -2.42 -10.35 -29.85
N LEU A 80 -3.45 -10.65 -29.06
CA LEU A 80 -3.98 -9.73 -28.06
C LEU A 80 -2.92 -9.36 -27.01
N GLN A 81 -2.15 -10.34 -26.54
CA GLN A 81 -1.05 -10.11 -25.60
C GLN A 81 0.06 -9.27 -26.23
N THR A 82 0.40 -9.47 -27.52
CA THR A 82 1.42 -8.65 -28.20
C THR A 82 1.08 -7.16 -28.18
N TYR A 83 -0.20 -6.83 -28.34
CA TYR A 83 -0.67 -5.46 -28.26
C TYR A 83 -0.73 -4.92 -26.82
N TYR A 84 -1.06 -5.76 -25.83
CA TYR A 84 -1.05 -5.35 -24.42
C TYR A 84 0.36 -5.08 -23.88
N ASP A 85 1.35 -5.81 -24.38
CA ASP A 85 2.76 -5.60 -24.05
C ASP A 85 3.39 -4.44 -24.82
N GLY A 86 2.64 -3.82 -25.74
CA GLY A 86 3.06 -2.64 -26.49
C GLY A 86 3.97 -2.92 -27.68
N ALA A 87 4.01 -4.16 -28.19
CA ALA A 87 4.75 -4.50 -29.41
C ALA A 87 4.14 -3.86 -30.67
N GLY A 88 2.89 -3.38 -30.59
CA GLY A 88 2.19 -2.62 -31.61
C GLY A 88 1.20 -1.62 -31.01
N ASP A 89 0.66 -0.71 -31.83
CA ASP A 89 -0.36 0.26 -31.43
C ASP A 89 -1.70 -0.13 -32.05
N ILE A 90 -2.63 -0.64 -31.23
CA ILE A 90 -3.94 -1.15 -31.68
C ILE A 90 -4.70 -0.07 -32.46
N ASP A 91 -4.71 1.18 -31.97
CA ASP A 91 -5.49 2.24 -32.61
C ASP A 91 -4.89 2.64 -33.94
N ARG A 92 -3.55 2.74 -33.99
CA ARG A 92 -2.83 3.03 -35.23
C ARG A 92 -3.02 1.93 -36.26
N ASP A 93 -2.83 0.67 -35.87
CA ASP A 93 -2.88 -0.48 -36.77
C ASP A 93 -4.31 -0.75 -37.24
N PHE A 94 -5.31 -0.63 -36.35
CA PHE A 94 -6.74 -0.73 -36.72
C PHE A 94 -7.16 0.33 -37.73
N ASN A 95 -6.68 1.57 -37.56
CA ASN A 95 -6.93 2.66 -38.49
C ASN A 95 -6.17 2.47 -39.82
N ALA A 96 -4.92 2.00 -39.78
CA ALA A 96 -4.12 1.71 -40.98
C ALA A 96 -4.78 0.63 -41.86
N LEU A 97 -5.45 -0.34 -41.24
CA LEU A 97 -6.17 -1.41 -41.92
C LEU A 97 -7.56 -1.00 -42.44
N GLY A 98 -7.99 0.24 -42.19
CA GLY A 98 -9.29 0.77 -42.61
C GLY A 98 -10.48 0.06 -41.98
N LEU A 99 -10.31 -0.48 -40.76
CA LEU A 99 -11.35 -1.23 -40.06
C LEU A 99 -12.30 -0.29 -39.30
N GLU A 100 -13.58 -0.63 -39.23
CA GLU A 100 -14.59 0.11 -38.45
C GLU A 100 -15.21 -0.80 -37.38
N LEU A 101 -15.53 -0.24 -36.20
CA LEU A 101 -16.33 -0.92 -35.18
C LEU A 101 -17.81 -0.70 -35.46
N ASP A 102 -18.60 -1.77 -35.39
CA ASP A 102 -20.04 -1.69 -35.66
C ASP A 102 -20.70 -0.79 -34.61
N LYS A 103 -21.36 0.30 -35.06
CA LYS A 103 -22.09 1.21 -34.18
C LYS A 103 -23.26 0.45 -33.56
N GLU A 104 -23.32 0.39 -32.24
CA GLU A 104 -24.49 -0.11 -31.50
C GLU A 104 -25.67 0.85 -31.73
N ASN A 105 -26.45 0.58 -32.77
CA ASN A 105 -27.78 1.15 -32.94
C ASN A 105 -28.80 0.14 -32.43
N GLY A 106 -29.45 0.47 -31.33
CA GLY A 106 -30.74 -0.10 -31.00
C GLY A 106 -31.75 0.35 -32.05
N ASP A 107 -32.16 -0.55 -32.93
CA ASP A 107 -33.55 -0.67 -33.33
C ASP A 107 -33.84 -2.03 -33.99
N ILE A 108 -34.91 -2.67 -33.55
CA ILE A 108 -35.40 -3.93 -34.08
C ILE A 108 -36.30 -3.57 -35.27
N THR A 109 -35.94 -3.93 -36.51
CA THR A 109 -36.92 -4.38 -37.54
C THR A 109 -36.27 -4.90 -38.83
N LYS A 110 -36.72 -6.10 -39.22
CA LYS A 110 -36.81 -6.73 -40.56
C LYS A 110 -36.16 -5.99 -41.78
N HIS A 111 -35.25 -6.69 -42.49
CA HIS A 111 -35.56 -7.29 -43.80
C HIS A 111 -34.40 -8.11 -44.41
N ASN A 112 -34.74 -9.27 -44.95
CA ASN A 112 -33.97 -10.13 -45.87
C ASN A 112 -33.58 -9.44 -47.19
N ARG A 113 -32.41 -9.81 -47.75
CA ARG A 113 -32.06 -10.13 -49.17
C ARG A 113 -30.57 -9.83 -49.40
N SER A 114 -29.68 -10.83 -49.58
CA SER A 114 -29.36 -11.58 -50.81
C SER A 114 -28.61 -10.76 -51.88
N ILE A 115 -27.46 -11.31 -52.33
CA ILE A 115 -26.91 -11.35 -53.71
C ILE A 115 -25.71 -10.43 -54.10
N ASP A 116 -24.67 -11.13 -54.60
CA ASP A 116 -23.67 -10.89 -55.68
C ASP A 116 -22.43 -9.99 -55.57
N LEU A 117 -21.27 -10.66 -55.61
CA LEU A 117 -20.28 -10.81 -56.71
C LEU A 117 -19.90 -9.62 -57.64
N ALA A 118 -18.59 -9.65 -57.98
CA ALA A 118 -17.89 -9.10 -59.15
C ALA A 118 -17.45 -7.62 -58.99
N ASP A 119 -16.32 -7.12 -59.50
CA ASP A 119 -15.24 -7.64 -60.36
C ASP A 119 -14.10 -6.58 -60.38
N GLU A 120 -13.05 -6.83 -61.16
CA GLU A 120 -12.00 -5.90 -61.66
C GLU A 120 -10.71 -5.84 -60.81
N ALA A 121 -9.64 -6.60 -61.08
CA ALA A 121 -8.83 -6.85 -62.30
C ALA A 121 -7.80 -5.74 -62.65
N PHE A 122 -6.71 -6.20 -63.29
CA PHE A 122 -5.52 -5.54 -63.82
C PHE A 122 -4.33 -5.39 -62.84
N SER A 123 -3.09 -5.75 -63.17
CA SER A 123 -2.48 -6.51 -64.28
C SER A 123 -0.98 -6.59 -63.98
N SER A 124 -0.39 -7.78 -64.07
CA SER A 124 1.07 -7.94 -64.21
C SER A 124 1.50 -7.72 -65.68
N PRO A 125 2.77 -7.42 -65.93
CA PRO A 125 3.57 -8.33 -66.77
C PRO A 125 5.02 -8.48 -66.23
N ALA A 126 5.53 -9.70 -66.02
CA ALA A 126 6.16 -10.62 -66.99
C ALA A 126 7.64 -10.33 -67.29
N GLY A 127 8.51 -11.32 -67.05
CA GLY A 127 9.91 -11.35 -67.50
C GLY A 127 10.71 -12.54 -66.92
N SER A 128 11.06 -13.49 -67.76
CA SER A 128 11.55 -14.87 -67.50
C SER A 128 13.10 -14.99 -67.31
N PRO A 129 13.65 -16.20 -66.98
CA PRO A 129 14.97 -16.50 -66.34
C PRO A 129 16.06 -16.84 -67.41
N PRO A 130 17.18 -17.59 -67.20
CA PRO A 130 17.79 -18.30 -66.04
C PRO A 130 19.33 -18.15 -65.90
N GLU A 131 19.98 -18.84 -64.94
CA GLU A 131 21.30 -19.50 -65.14
C GLU A 131 21.76 -20.31 -63.89
N SER A 132 22.36 -21.47 -64.14
CA SER A 132 23.05 -22.39 -63.21
C SER A 132 24.27 -22.99 -63.96
N PRO A 133 25.07 -23.90 -63.38
CA PRO A 133 25.94 -23.91 -62.19
C PRO A 133 27.43 -24.10 -62.62
N PRO A 134 28.40 -24.37 -61.71
CA PRO A 134 29.15 -25.66 -61.77
C PRO A 134 29.71 -26.10 -60.37
N GLU A 135 30.30 -27.25 -60.07
CA GLU A 135 30.53 -28.61 -60.61
C GLU A 135 31.15 -29.42 -59.43
N PHE A 136 30.78 -30.70 -59.27
CA PHE A 136 31.49 -31.71 -58.43
C PHE A 136 32.50 -32.48 -59.29
N PRO A 137 33.56 -33.16 -58.75
CA PRO A 137 33.51 -34.65 -58.56
C PRO A 137 34.58 -35.23 -57.55
N PRO A 138 34.80 -36.57 -57.36
CA PRO A 138 33.98 -37.78 -57.65
C PRO A 138 33.82 -38.84 -56.50
N GLU A 139 32.81 -39.70 -56.73
CA GLU A 139 32.36 -41.08 -56.31
C GLU A 139 33.39 -42.15 -55.83
N SER A 140 33.12 -43.32 -55.19
CA SER A 140 31.98 -44.16 -54.64
C SER A 140 32.60 -45.46 -53.97
N PRO A 141 31.94 -46.52 -53.40
CA PRO A 141 30.51 -46.98 -53.45
C PRO A 141 29.97 -47.56 -52.07
N PRO A 142 28.94 -48.45 -51.96
CA PRO A 142 27.75 -48.19 -51.12
C PRO A 142 27.45 -49.23 -50.00
N GLU A 143 27.01 -48.82 -48.79
CA GLU A 143 26.39 -49.73 -47.81
C GLU A 143 25.25 -49.07 -47.00
N SER A 144 24.12 -49.78 -46.93
CA SER A 144 22.91 -49.74 -46.07
C SER A 144 22.49 -48.48 -45.29
N PRO A 145 21.17 -48.17 -45.21
CA PRO A 145 20.67 -47.03 -44.45
C PRO A 145 20.86 -47.24 -42.93
N PRO A 146 21.36 -46.25 -42.16
CA PRO A 146 21.41 -46.35 -40.72
C PRO A 146 20.03 -46.12 -40.12
N GLU A 147 19.78 -46.90 -39.07
CA GLU A 147 18.58 -46.94 -38.25
C GLU A 147 18.20 -45.57 -37.66
N SER A 148 16.90 -45.38 -37.45
CA SER A 148 16.31 -44.23 -36.76
C SER A 148 17.01 -43.92 -35.43
N PRO A 149 17.20 -42.64 -35.05
CA PRO A 149 17.79 -42.30 -33.75
C PRO A 149 16.87 -42.75 -32.60
N PRO A 150 17.44 -43.11 -31.43
CA PRO A 150 16.65 -43.57 -30.29
C PRO A 150 15.72 -42.47 -29.75
N GLU A 151 14.57 -42.88 -29.21
CA GLU A 151 13.48 -42.05 -28.67
C GLU A 151 13.86 -41.10 -27.52
N THR A 152 15.12 -41.10 -27.08
CA THR A 152 15.62 -40.29 -25.95
C THR A 152 15.75 -38.80 -26.27
N THR A 153 15.79 -38.40 -27.55
CA THR A 153 15.87 -36.98 -27.95
C THR A 153 14.52 -36.25 -27.99
N ARG A 154 13.38 -36.95 -27.90
CA ARG A 154 12.03 -36.32 -27.87
C ARG A 154 11.54 -35.93 -26.47
N ARG A 155 12.17 -36.42 -25.40
CA ARG A 155 11.79 -36.13 -24.00
C ARG A 155 12.19 -34.75 -23.47
N LYS A 156 12.70 -33.84 -24.32
CA LYS A 156 13.34 -32.57 -23.90
C LYS A 156 12.69 -31.27 -24.38
N GLN A 157 11.46 -31.29 -24.90
CA GLN A 157 10.81 -30.08 -25.45
C GLN A 157 9.45 -29.73 -24.81
N SER A 158 9.36 -29.80 -23.48
CA SER A 158 8.25 -29.20 -22.73
C SER A 158 8.73 -28.76 -21.34
N LEU A 159 9.66 -27.82 -21.28
CA LEU A 159 10.15 -27.24 -20.01
C LEU A 159 10.39 -25.74 -20.20
N GLY A 160 9.81 -24.93 -19.32
CA GLY A 160 9.82 -23.47 -19.38
C GLY A 160 11.21 -22.83 -19.28
N SER A 161 11.30 -21.58 -19.75
CA SER A 161 12.52 -20.83 -20.06
C SER A 161 13.28 -20.24 -18.86
N TRP A 162 13.43 -20.95 -17.73
CA TRP A 162 14.15 -20.41 -16.56
C TRP A 162 15.04 -21.43 -15.81
N ALA A 163 15.91 -22.16 -16.50
CA ALA A 163 16.93 -22.96 -15.82
C ALA A 163 18.30 -22.93 -16.52
N GLU A 164 19.32 -22.53 -15.77
CA GLU A 164 20.74 -22.60 -16.15
C GLU A 164 21.33 -24.04 -16.07
N SER A 165 20.52 -25.06 -15.72
CA SER A 165 20.95 -26.46 -15.65
C SER A 165 20.07 -27.39 -16.49
N PRO A 166 20.66 -28.27 -17.34
CA PRO A 166 19.93 -29.26 -18.14
C PRO A 166 19.07 -30.26 -17.35
N THR A 167 19.22 -30.33 -16.02
CA THR A 167 18.52 -31.29 -15.16
C THR A 167 17.47 -30.66 -14.24
N ASN A 168 17.21 -29.35 -14.32
CA ASN A 168 16.30 -28.64 -13.41
C ASN A 168 16.60 -28.83 -11.90
N GLY A 169 17.82 -29.27 -11.56
CA GLY A 169 18.22 -29.58 -10.18
C GLY A 169 17.84 -30.98 -9.70
N ILE A 170 17.24 -31.82 -10.55
CA ILE A 170 16.96 -33.24 -10.28
C ILE A 170 18.23 -34.05 -10.54
N VAL A 171 18.63 -34.86 -9.58
CA VAL A 171 19.88 -35.64 -9.64
C VAL A 171 19.65 -37.10 -10.03
N TYR A 172 18.53 -37.69 -9.61
CA TYR A 172 18.26 -39.12 -9.81
C TYR A 172 17.25 -39.37 -10.93
N GLU A 173 17.52 -40.38 -11.76
CA GLU A 173 16.62 -40.78 -12.86
C GLU A 173 15.27 -41.29 -12.35
N SER A 174 15.26 -42.01 -11.22
CA SER A 174 14.05 -42.45 -10.54
C SER A 174 13.17 -41.29 -10.05
N THR A 175 13.76 -40.12 -9.76
CA THR A 175 13.00 -38.90 -9.44
C THR A 175 12.22 -38.41 -10.66
N TRP A 176 12.79 -38.49 -11.87
CA TRP A 176 12.10 -38.09 -13.10
C TRP A 176 10.87 -38.94 -13.38
N ASP A 177 10.94 -40.25 -13.15
CA ASP A 177 9.79 -41.15 -13.31
C ASP A 177 8.62 -40.73 -12.39
N LEU A 178 8.92 -40.35 -11.14
CA LEU A 178 7.91 -39.89 -10.18
C LEU A 178 7.35 -38.51 -10.56
N VAL A 179 8.19 -37.64 -11.09
CA VAL A 179 7.82 -36.30 -11.57
C VAL A 179 6.89 -36.38 -12.77
N ASP A 180 7.21 -37.21 -13.77
CA ASP A 180 6.38 -37.40 -14.97
C ASP A 180 4.98 -37.93 -14.60
N GLU A 181 4.92 -38.85 -13.64
CA GLU A 181 3.66 -39.37 -13.12
C GLU A 181 2.87 -38.29 -12.37
N LEU A 182 3.54 -37.50 -11.52
CA LEU A 182 2.92 -36.39 -10.80
C LEU A 182 2.36 -35.32 -11.75
N GLU A 183 3.11 -34.95 -12.78
CA GLU A 183 2.64 -34.01 -13.81
C GLU A 183 1.44 -34.55 -14.58
N THR A 184 1.39 -35.86 -14.84
CA THR A 184 0.25 -36.50 -15.48
C THR A 184 -1.01 -36.35 -14.62
N GLU A 185 -0.91 -36.65 -13.32
CA GLU A 185 -2.01 -36.47 -12.36
C GLU A 185 -2.46 -34.99 -12.25
N ILE A 186 -1.52 -34.04 -12.28
CA ILE A 186 -1.84 -32.60 -12.27
C ILE A 186 -2.58 -32.19 -13.54
N ARG A 187 -2.11 -32.63 -14.72
CA ARG A 187 -2.77 -32.32 -16.01
C ARG A 187 -4.20 -32.88 -16.04
N GLU A 188 -4.41 -34.09 -15.53
CA GLU A 188 -5.75 -34.65 -15.40
C GLU A 188 -6.65 -33.83 -14.47
N LEU A 189 -6.13 -33.37 -13.33
CA LEU A 189 -6.86 -32.51 -12.40
C LEU A 189 -7.24 -31.17 -13.05
N GLU A 190 -6.31 -30.54 -13.76
CA GLU A 190 -6.54 -29.29 -14.50
C GLU A 190 -7.59 -29.45 -15.60
N LEU A 191 -7.54 -30.54 -16.35
CA LEU A 191 -8.51 -30.85 -17.39
C LEU A 191 -9.92 -30.99 -16.80
N LYS A 192 -10.07 -31.69 -15.67
CA LYS A 192 -11.34 -31.85 -14.97
C LYS A 192 -11.88 -30.52 -14.40
N MET A 193 -11.00 -29.66 -13.89
CA MET A 193 -11.37 -28.31 -13.44
C MET A 193 -11.97 -27.49 -14.59
N ASN A 194 -11.28 -27.48 -15.73
CA ASN A 194 -11.69 -26.73 -16.90
C ASN A 194 -13.01 -27.27 -17.48
N GLN A 195 -13.25 -28.58 -17.42
CA GLN A 195 -14.52 -29.19 -17.81
C GLN A 195 -15.69 -28.77 -16.90
N ARG A 196 -15.48 -28.62 -15.58
CA ARG A 196 -16.54 -28.13 -14.68
C ARG A 196 -16.86 -26.66 -14.91
N ARG A 197 -15.84 -25.80 -15.05
CA ARG A 197 -16.04 -24.37 -15.38
C ARG A 197 -16.88 -24.18 -16.65
N LYS A 198 -16.59 -24.96 -17.71
CA LYS A 198 -17.39 -24.95 -18.96
C LYS A 198 -18.85 -25.41 -18.76
N LYS A 199 -19.14 -26.26 -17.77
CA LYS A 199 -20.51 -26.69 -17.43
C LYS A 199 -21.26 -25.64 -16.62
N ASP A 200 -20.59 -24.98 -15.68
CA ASP A 200 -21.19 -23.94 -14.83
C ASP A 200 -21.53 -22.68 -15.64
N ASP A 201 -20.69 -22.31 -16.61
CA ASP A 201 -20.97 -21.22 -17.58
C ASP A 201 -22.17 -21.52 -18.49
N MET A 202 -22.48 -22.80 -18.74
CA MET A 202 -23.67 -23.22 -19.52
C MET A 202 -24.94 -23.35 -18.66
N GLY A 203 -24.82 -23.36 -17.33
CA GLY A 203 -25.93 -23.55 -16.38
C GLY A 203 -26.41 -22.29 -15.66
N SER A 204 -25.63 -21.20 -15.66
CA SER A 204 -25.91 -20.00 -14.88
C SER A 204 -26.34 -18.81 -15.75
N LEU A 205 -27.63 -18.79 -16.12
CA LEU A 205 -28.34 -17.60 -16.59
C LEU A 205 -29.34 -17.11 -15.53
N THR A 206 -28.93 -17.01 -14.25
CA THR A 206 -29.69 -16.27 -13.21
C THR A 206 -28.81 -15.89 -12.02
N PHE A 207 -28.55 -14.58 -11.89
CA PHE A 207 -28.28 -13.77 -10.70
C PHE A 207 -27.42 -14.32 -9.53
N GLY A 208 -26.28 -13.68 -9.30
CA GLY A 208 -25.62 -13.65 -8.00
C GLY A 208 -24.14 -13.29 -8.03
N TRP A 209 -23.81 -12.01 -8.22
CA TRP A 209 -22.43 -11.50 -8.09
C TRP A 209 -21.94 -11.64 -6.66
N VAL A 210 -21.07 -12.63 -6.40
CA VAL A 210 -20.21 -12.66 -5.20
C VAL A 210 -18.84 -12.17 -5.66
N ARG A 211 -18.55 -10.92 -5.32
CA ARG A 211 -17.29 -10.24 -5.62
C ARG A 211 -16.34 -10.53 -4.47
N ASP A 212 -15.27 -11.28 -4.73
CA ASP A 212 -14.16 -11.42 -3.79
C ASP A 212 -13.57 -10.02 -3.52
N ALA A 213 -13.64 -9.61 -2.26
CA ALA A 213 -13.14 -8.34 -1.80
C ALA A 213 -11.64 -8.46 -1.53
N GLU A 214 -10.83 -8.21 -2.55
CA GLU A 214 -9.39 -8.02 -2.39
C GLU A 214 -9.10 -6.67 -1.72
N SER A 215 -8.37 -6.70 -0.62
CA SER A 215 -7.90 -5.51 0.08
C SER A 215 -6.80 -4.84 -0.73
N ARG A 216 -7.23 -3.83 -1.48
CA ARG A 216 -6.42 -2.85 -2.18
C ARG A 216 -5.95 -1.79 -1.20
N ASP A 217 -4.63 -1.65 -1.08
CA ASP A 217 -3.94 -0.37 -0.89
C ASP A 217 -2.48 -0.54 -1.29
N GLY A 218 -1.95 0.41 -2.07
CA GLY A 218 -0.61 0.35 -2.66
C GLY A 218 0.51 0.48 -1.65
N SER A 219 1.15 -0.65 -1.33
CA SER A 219 2.60 -0.69 -1.17
C SER A 219 3.18 -1.50 -2.33
N ALA A 220 4.21 -0.97 -2.98
CA ALA A 220 4.96 -1.64 -4.06
C ALA A 220 5.75 -2.89 -3.60
N ALA A 221 5.53 -3.36 -2.36
CA ALA A 221 6.26 -4.47 -1.76
C ALA A 221 5.40 -5.73 -1.56
N THR A 222 4.09 -5.67 -1.81
CA THR A 222 3.19 -6.83 -1.56
C THR A 222 2.27 -7.16 -2.74
N GLN A 223 2.79 -7.12 -3.96
CA GLN A 223 2.13 -7.76 -5.11
C GLN A 223 2.75 -9.13 -5.41
N ILE A 224 2.52 -10.08 -4.50
CA ILE A 224 2.35 -11.47 -4.92
C ILE A 224 0.87 -11.76 -4.76
N VAL A 225 0.06 -11.33 -5.75
CA VAL A 225 -1.34 -11.73 -5.84
C VAL A 225 -1.33 -13.20 -6.28
N ILE A 226 -1.27 -14.09 -5.29
CA ILE A 226 -1.33 -15.52 -5.51
C ILE A 226 -2.81 -15.85 -5.71
N GLY A 227 -3.25 -15.76 -6.96
CA GLY A 227 -4.59 -16.19 -7.36
C GLY A 227 -4.79 -17.63 -6.89
N LYS A 228 -5.64 -17.81 -5.88
CA LYS A 228 -5.99 -19.13 -5.34
C LYS A 228 -6.80 -19.88 -6.39
N ARG A 229 -6.30 -21.02 -6.84
CA ARG A 229 -7.12 -22.00 -7.55
C ARG A 229 -7.84 -22.84 -6.49
N PRO A 230 -9.18 -22.84 -6.42
CA PRO A 230 -9.90 -23.59 -5.39
C PRO A 230 -10.05 -25.05 -5.82
N TRP A 231 -8.95 -25.80 -5.80
CA TRP A 231 -8.92 -27.22 -6.19
C TRP A 231 -9.94 -28.07 -5.40
N GLU A 232 -10.23 -27.64 -4.17
CA GLU A 232 -11.18 -28.26 -3.24
C GLU A 232 -12.61 -28.28 -3.80
N ASP A 233 -12.97 -27.34 -4.67
CA ASP A 233 -14.30 -27.25 -5.28
C ASP A 233 -14.58 -28.43 -6.22
N ILE A 234 -13.53 -29.13 -6.67
CA ILE A 234 -13.63 -30.31 -7.52
C ILE A 234 -13.85 -31.59 -6.70
N GLY A 235 -13.87 -31.50 -5.36
CA GLY A 235 -14.33 -32.52 -4.41
C GLY A 235 -13.76 -33.93 -4.65
N PRO A 236 -14.54 -34.86 -5.26
CA PRO A 236 -14.08 -36.24 -5.48
C PRO A 236 -12.84 -36.37 -6.37
N ASP A 237 -12.67 -35.52 -7.38
CA ASP A 237 -11.52 -35.60 -8.29
C ASP A 237 -10.24 -35.15 -7.58
N TYR A 238 -10.33 -34.10 -6.77
CA TYR A 238 -9.22 -33.65 -5.94
C TYR A 238 -8.85 -34.67 -4.86
N LEU A 239 -9.81 -35.37 -4.27
CA LEU A 239 -9.53 -36.47 -3.34
C LEU A 239 -8.81 -37.64 -4.02
N ASN A 240 -9.15 -37.95 -5.28
CA ASN A 240 -8.44 -38.98 -6.05
C ASN A 240 -7.02 -38.55 -6.36
N PHE A 241 -6.83 -37.30 -6.79
CA PHE A 241 -5.51 -36.69 -6.96
C PHE A 241 -4.68 -36.79 -5.67
N GLN A 242 -5.24 -36.44 -4.52
CA GLN A 242 -4.55 -36.54 -3.23
C GLN A 242 -4.11 -37.98 -2.89
N LYS A 243 -4.91 -38.99 -3.26
CA LYS A 243 -4.53 -40.39 -3.10
C LYS A 243 -3.39 -40.80 -4.03
N ALA A 244 -3.43 -40.35 -5.29
CA ALA A 244 -2.37 -40.61 -6.26
C ALA A 244 -1.04 -39.99 -5.80
N VAL A 245 -1.06 -38.71 -5.41
CA VAL A 245 0.08 -38.00 -4.83
C VAL A 245 0.62 -38.72 -3.58
N ALA A 246 -0.24 -39.21 -2.70
CA ALA A 246 0.19 -39.96 -1.51
C ALA A 246 0.93 -41.27 -1.87
N GLU A 247 0.51 -41.97 -2.93
CA GLU A 247 1.22 -43.18 -3.38
C GLU A 247 2.55 -42.84 -4.09
N ILE A 248 2.61 -41.73 -4.82
CA ILE A 248 3.86 -41.18 -5.36
C ILE A 248 4.84 -40.87 -4.23
N TRP A 249 4.41 -40.15 -3.19
CA TRP A 249 5.24 -39.83 -2.03
C TRP A 249 5.69 -41.06 -1.26
N LYS A 250 4.85 -42.07 -1.12
CA LYS A 250 5.21 -43.34 -0.49
C LYS A 250 6.30 -44.07 -1.27
N ARG A 251 6.29 -44.02 -2.61
CA ARG A 251 7.38 -44.55 -3.44
C ARG A 251 8.64 -43.69 -3.34
N ALA A 252 8.51 -42.37 -3.29
CA ALA A 252 9.63 -41.46 -3.06
C ALA A 252 10.34 -41.79 -1.72
N ASP A 253 9.58 -42.03 -0.64
CA ASP A 253 10.13 -42.44 0.66
C ASP A 253 10.77 -43.85 0.64
N GLN A 254 10.41 -44.71 -0.31
CA GLN A 254 10.98 -46.05 -0.52
C GLN A 254 12.21 -46.05 -1.42
N GLY A 255 12.72 -44.88 -1.82
CA GLY A 255 13.95 -44.73 -2.60
C GLY A 255 15.14 -45.46 -1.97
N ARG A 256 16.15 -45.79 -2.78
CA ARG A 256 17.29 -46.62 -2.37
C ARG A 256 18.17 -45.90 -1.35
N THR A 257 18.18 -44.57 -1.40
CA THR A 257 18.97 -43.72 -0.50
C THR A 257 18.14 -42.55 0.03
N GLN A 258 18.57 -41.98 1.15
CA GLN A 258 17.96 -40.76 1.69
C GLN A 258 18.11 -39.56 0.74
N ASP A 259 19.17 -39.52 -0.07
CA ASP A 259 19.38 -38.45 -1.05
C ASP A 259 18.41 -38.53 -2.23
N GLU A 260 18.11 -39.75 -2.67
CA GLU A 260 17.08 -39.99 -3.70
C GLU A 260 15.69 -39.60 -3.19
N ALA A 261 15.35 -39.96 -1.95
CA ALA A 261 14.08 -39.54 -1.33
C ALA A 261 14.00 -38.01 -1.15
N TYR A 262 15.11 -37.38 -0.74
CA TYR A 262 15.21 -35.93 -0.62
C TYR A 262 15.01 -35.23 -1.97
N ASP A 263 15.72 -35.67 -3.01
CA ASP A 263 15.62 -35.15 -4.38
C ASP A 263 14.19 -35.27 -4.92
N ALA A 264 13.55 -36.42 -4.70
CA ALA A 264 12.17 -36.68 -5.11
C ALA A 264 11.15 -35.75 -4.41
N HIS A 265 11.26 -35.56 -3.10
CA HIS A 265 10.37 -34.63 -2.38
C HIS A 265 10.64 -33.16 -2.73
N MET A 266 11.89 -32.77 -2.99
CA MET A 266 12.21 -31.43 -3.46
C MET A 266 11.64 -31.15 -4.85
N ALA A 267 11.80 -32.09 -5.79
CA ALA A 267 11.26 -31.98 -7.15
C ALA A 267 9.72 -31.96 -7.15
N SER A 268 9.09 -32.87 -6.41
CA SER A 268 7.64 -32.92 -6.25
C SER A 268 7.09 -31.62 -5.67
N GLY A 269 7.72 -31.10 -4.61
CA GLY A 269 7.31 -29.86 -3.96
C GLY A 269 7.37 -28.66 -4.91
N ARG A 270 8.42 -28.58 -5.74
CA ARG A 270 8.59 -27.51 -6.73
C ARG A 270 7.47 -27.51 -7.77
N ILE A 271 7.20 -28.67 -8.38
CA ILE A 271 6.15 -28.79 -9.41
C ILE A 271 4.78 -28.46 -8.81
N LEU A 272 4.47 -28.99 -7.63
CA LEU A 272 3.22 -28.69 -6.93
C LEU A 272 3.10 -27.19 -6.62
N PHE A 273 4.19 -26.53 -6.24
CA PHE A 273 4.21 -25.09 -5.99
C PHE A 273 3.92 -24.28 -7.26
N ASP A 274 4.57 -24.62 -8.38
CA ASP A 274 4.41 -23.95 -9.67
C ASP A 274 2.95 -24.07 -10.18
N HIS A 275 2.30 -25.22 -9.95
CA HIS A 275 0.88 -25.43 -10.24
C HIS A 275 -0.07 -24.88 -9.17
N ARG A 276 0.42 -24.14 -8.17
CA ARG A 276 -0.37 -23.55 -7.08
C ARG A 276 -1.10 -24.56 -6.18
N LEU A 277 -0.59 -25.79 -6.09
CA LEU A 277 -1.02 -26.83 -5.17
C LEU A 277 -0.23 -26.71 -3.85
N TYR A 278 -0.39 -25.56 -3.19
CA TYR A 278 0.48 -25.17 -2.07
C TYR A 278 0.36 -26.08 -0.84
N LYS A 279 -0.78 -26.76 -0.62
CA LYS A 279 -0.94 -27.67 0.53
C LYS A 279 -0.10 -28.94 0.34
N GLU A 280 -0.12 -29.49 -0.85
CA GLU A 280 0.66 -30.64 -1.24
C GLU A 280 2.14 -30.28 -1.32
N ALA A 281 2.50 -29.15 -1.94
CA ALA A 281 3.86 -28.65 -1.99
C ALA A 281 4.48 -28.50 -0.59
N LEU A 282 3.71 -27.95 0.35
CA LEU A 282 4.13 -27.79 1.75
C LEU A 282 4.45 -29.14 2.40
N SER A 283 3.65 -30.17 2.11
CA SER A 283 3.86 -31.52 2.65
C SER A 283 5.16 -32.13 2.11
N SER A 284 5.44 -31.96 0.81
CA SER A 284 6.69 -32.39 0.19
C SER A 284 7.91 -31.65 0.74
N PHE A 285 7.87 -30.31 0.86
CA PHE A 285 8.99 -29.54 1.41
C PHE A 285 9.26 -29.85 2.88
N ARG A 286 8.22 -30.00 3.71
CA ARG A 286 8.37 -30.46 5.11
C ARG A 286 9.02 -31.83 5.19
N ARG A 287 8.64 -32.73 4.29
CA ARG A 287 9.23 -34.06 4.24
C ARG A 287 10.70 -34.00 3.82
N ALA A 288 11.06 -33.20 2.82
CA ALA A 288 12.45 -32.96 2.43
C ALA A 288 13.28 -32.37 3.59
N ALA A 289 12.72 -31.41 4.33
CA ALA A 289 13.34 -30.82 5.52
C ALA A 289 13.55 -31.85 6.64
N GLN A 290 12.61 -32.79 6.84
CA GLN A 290 12.79 -33.89 7.81
C GLN A 290 13.89 -34.87 7.41
N ILE A 291 14.03 -35.18 6.11
CA ILE A 291 15.06 -36.10 5.61
C ILE A 291 16.44 -35.46 5.71
N ARG A 292 16.57 -34.18 5.36
CA ARG A 292 17.83 -33.41 5.44
C ARG A 292 17.62 -32.08 6.19
N PRO A 293 17.64 -32.09 7.55
CA PRO A 293 17.39 -30.88 8.35
C PRO A 293 18.41 -29.75 8.16
N VAL A 294 19.65 -30.11 7.83
CA VAL A 294 20.77 -29.18 7.64
C VAL A 294 20.66 -28.44 6.29
N LYS A 295 19.84 -28.92 5.34
CA LYS A 295 19.73 -28.27 4.03
C LYS A 295 18.84 -27.03 4.09
N VAL A 296 19.32 -25.94 3.51
CA VAL A 296 18.64 -24.63 3.52
C VAL A 296 17.40 -24.60 2.62
N LYS A 297 17.52 -25.14 1.41
CA LYS A 297 16.48 -25.06 0.36
C LYS A 297 15.09 -25.56 0.79
N PRO A 298 14.92 -26.72 1.47
CA PRO A 298 13.62 -27.19 1.93
C PRO A 298 12.92 -26.20 2.86
N HIS A 299 13.62 -25.69 3.88
CA HIS A 299 13.06 -24.74 4.85
C HIS A 299 12.68 -23.41 4.18
N PHE A 300 13.52 -22.94 3.25
CA PHE A 300 13.23 -21.73 2.48
C PHE A 300 11.98 -21.89 1.59
N GLN A 301 11.84 -23.03 0.90
CA GLN A 301 10.66 -23.30 0.07
C GLN A 301 9.40 -23.60 0.90
N GLU A 302 9.55 -24.23 2.08
CA GLU A 302 8.47 -24.32 3.07
C GLU A 302 7.97 -22.92 3.46
N GLY A 303 8.88 -21.99 3.77
CA GLY A 303 8.53 -20.61 4.08
C GLY A 303 7.78 -19.91 2.93
N ASN A 304 8.26 -20.04 1.69
CA ASN A 304 7.60 -19.48 0.51
C ASN A 304 6.18 -20.07 0.32
N THR A 305 6.02 -21.36 0.58
CA THR A 305 4.73 -22.05 0.47
C THR A 305 3.76 -21.63 1.58
N LEU A 306 4.25 -21.47 2.81
CA LEU A 306 3.45 -20.97 3.92
C LEU A 306 3.02 -19.51 3.70
N PHE A 307 3.91 -18.68 3.16
CA PHE A 307 3.59 -17.31 2.75
C PHE A 307 2.49 -17.32 1.68
N ALA A 308 2.62 -18.20 0.67
CA ALA A 308 1.61 -18.37 -0.37
C ALA A 308 0.22 -18.80 0.14
N LEU A 309 0.19 -19.58 1.21
CA LEU A 309 -1.04 -19.99 1.89
C LEU A 309 -1.65 -18.88 2.77
N GLY A 310 -0.95 -17.76 2.97
CA GLY A 310 -1.31 -16.69 3.90
C GLY A 310 -1.00 -17.02 5.37
N ARG A 311 -0.20 -18.07 5.63
CA ARG A 311 0.22 -18.50 6.97
C ARG A 311 1.52 -17.80 7.36
N ILE A 312 1.45 -16.47 7.46
CA ILE A 312 2.62 -15.59 7.58
C ILE A 312 3.50 -15.90 8.79
N THR A 313 2.89 -16.13 9.96
CA THR A 313 3.62 -16.43 11.20
C THR A 313 4.48 -17.69 11.07
N GLU A 314 3.93 -18.76 10.47
CA GLU A 314 4.64 -20.01 10.23
C GLU A 314 5.69 -19.84 9.12
N ALA A 315 5.42 -19.02 8.10
CA ALA A 315 6.40 -18.72 7.06
C ALA A 315 7.66 -18.09 7.67
N ARG A 316 7.49 -17.14 8.60
CA ARG A 316 8.57 -16.52 9.36
C ARG A 316 9.38 -17.53 10.16
N GLU A 317 8.72 -18.47 10.84
CA GLU A 317 9.39 -19.56 11.56
C GLU A 317 10.19 -20.48 10.63
N ALA A 318 9.64 -20.82 9.46
CA ALA A 318 10.35 -21.61 8.45
C ALA A 318 11.57 -20.86 7.86
N TYR A 319 11.47 -19.55 7.61
CA TYR A 319 12.61 -18.74 7.20
C TYR A 319 13.69 -18.65 8.28
N ASN A 320 13.32 -18.57 9.56
CA ASN A 320 14.29 -18.62 10.66
C ASN A 320 14.98 -20.00 10.73
N SER A 321 14.24 -21.10 10.52
CA SER A 321 14.83 -22.44 10.39
C SER A 321 15.79 -22.52 9.20
N ALA A 322 15.47 -21.86 8.08
CA ALA A 322 16.36 -21.77 6.93
C ALA A 322 17.65 -20.99 7.22
N LEU A 323 17.58 -19.90 8.00
CA LEU A 323 18.77 -19.17 8.47
C LEU A 323 19.63 -20.03 9.40
N GLN A 324 19.03 -20.77 10.33
CA GLN A 324 19.76 -21.69 11.21
C GLN A 324 20.47 -22.79 10.41
N ALA A 325 19.79 -23.38 9.43
CA ALA A 325 20.40 -24.37 8.53
C ALA A 325 21.58 -23.79 7.72
N ALA A 326 21.54 -22.50 7.38
CA ALA A 326 22.59 -21.82 6.62
C ALA A 326 23.88 -21.58 7.42
N GLU A 327 23.87 -21.74 8.76
CA GLU A 327 25.10 -21.72 9.55
C GLU A 327 25.98 -22.95 9.30
N GLU A 328 25.34 -24.07 8.90
CA GLU A 328 25.99 -25.36 8.67
C GLU A 328 26.11 -25.73 7.18
N ASP A 329 25.16 -25.31 6.34
CA ASP A 329 25.15 -25.52 4.89
C ASP A 329 25.85 -24.36 4.18
N SER A 330 26.89 -24.66 3.40
CA SER A 330 27.65 -23.64 2.65
C SER A 330 26.88 -23.06 1.44
N ASP A 331 25.60 -23.41 1.28
CA ASP A 331 24.75 -23.07 0.12
C ASP A 331 24.12 -21.67 0.29
N CYS A 332 24.24 -20.84 -0.75
CA CYS A 332 24.38 -19.37 -0.68
C CYS A 332 23.07 -18.55 -0.81
N LEU A 333 21.98 -18.96 -0.14
CA LEU A 333 20.67 -18.28 -0.22
C LEU A 333 20.37 -17.29 0.92
N VAL A 334 21.35 -16.99 1.76
CA VAL A 334 21.16 -16.10 2.92
C VAL A 334 20.54 -14.73 2.57
N PRO A 335 20.97 -14.03 1.49
CA PRO A 335 20.33 -12.76 1.11
C PRO A 335 18.84 -12.93 0.78
N GLN A 336 18.46 -13.98 0.05
CA GLN A 336 17.07 -14.24 -0.35
C GLN A 336 16.20 -14.62 0.85
N ILE A 337 16.75 -15.36 1.82
CA ILE A 337 16.03 -15.67 3.06
C ILE A 337 15.74 -14.39 3.85
N HIS A 338 16.72 -13.51 3.98
CA HIS A 338 16.53 -12.21 4.63
C HIS A 338 15.50 -11.34 3.91
N VAL A 339 15.53 -11.28 2.57
CA VAL A 339 14.50 -10.57 1.79
C VAL A 339 13.10 -11.12 2.08
N ASN A 340 12.90 -12.44 2.00
CA ASN A 340 11.58 -13.03 2.21
C ASN A 340 11.10 -12.92 3.66
N LEU A 341 12.03 -12.95 4.62
CA LEU A 341 11.74 -12.69 6.02
C LEU A 341 11.30 -11.24 6.25
N GLY A 342 11.94 -10.27 5.58
CA GLY A 342 11.52 -8.88 5.58
C GLY A 342 10.12 -8.68 4.98
N ILE A 343 9.82 -9.34 3.86
CA ILE A 343 8.49 -9.31 3.23
C ILE A 343 7.42 -9.91 4.16
N ALA A 344 7.72 -11.02 4.83
CA ALA A 344 6.81 -11.62 5.81
C ALA A 344 6.51 -10.64 6.96
N LEU A 345 7.54 -10.01 7.53
CA LEU A 345 7.37 -9.01 8.59
C LEU A 345 6.59 -7.78 8.13
N GLU A 346 6.84 -7.30 6.91
CA GLU A 346 6.08 -6.19 6.33
C GLU A 346 4.58 -6.51 6.22
N SER A 347 4.22 -7.75 5.85
CA SER A 347 2.82 -8.19 5.78
C SER A 347 2.15 -8.30 7.16
N GLU A 348 2.93 -8.44 8.25
CA GLU A 348 2.44 -8.32 9.64
C GLU A 348 2.42 -6.86 10.13
N GLY A 349 2.98 -5.94 9.35
CA GLY A 349 3.11 -4.52 9.67
C GLY A 349 4.40 -4.14 10.42
N MET A 350 5.32 -5.09 10.59
CA MET A 350 6.55 -4.98 11.36
C MET A 350 7.69 -4.40 10.49
N LEU A 351 7.62 -3.09 10.23
CA LEU A 351 8.53 -2.43 9.29
C LEU A 351 9.94 -2.21 9.87
N LEU A 352 10.09 -1.93 11.16
CA LEU A 352 11.42 -1.80 11.77
C LEU A 352 12.16 -3.13 11.70
N GLY A 353 11.49 -4.25 12.01
CA GLY A 353 12.04 -5.58 11.80
C GLY A 353 12.39 -5.88 10.34
N ALA A 354 11.52 -5.48 9.40
CA ALA A 354 11.78 -5.67 7.98
C ALA A 354 13.03 -4.90 7.51
N THR A 355 13.24 -3.66 7.98
CA THR A 355 14.44 -2.88 7.62
C THR A 355 15.74 -3.57 8.02
N GLU A 356 15.80 -4.21 9.19
CA GLU A 356 17.00 -4.93 9.62
C GLU A 356 17.31 -6.11 8.69
N HIS A 357 16.30 -6.87 8.27
CA HIS A 357 16.51 -7.99 7.36
C HIS A 357 16.88 -7.55 5.94
N TYR A 358 16.23 -6.51 5.39
CA TYR A 358 16.63 -5.98 4.09
C TYR A 358 18.06 -5.42 4.11
N LYS A 359 18.47 -4.82 5.22
CA LYS A 359 19.84 -4.36 5.44
C LYS A 359 20.83 -5.52 5.50
N GLU A 360 20.54 -6.59 6.24
CA GLU A 360 21.37 -7.79 6.26
C GLU A 360 21.50 -8.41 4.86
N ALA A 361 20.41 -8.49 4.10
CA ALA A 361 20.46 -8.96 2.71
C ALA A 361 21.40 -8.12 1.84
N ALA A 362 21.33 -6.79 1.94
CA ALA A 362 22.21 -5.87 1.21
C ALA A 362 23.68 -5.97 1.66
N ILE A 363 23.95 -6.22 2.95
CA ILE A 363 25.31 -6.44 3.45
C ILE A 363 25.90 -7.74 2.89
N LYS A 364 25.10 -8.82 2.84
CA LYS A 364 25.52 -10.13 2.34
C LYS A 364 25.71 -10.13 0.83
N GLU A 365 24.88 -9.39 0.09
CA GLU A 365 24.98 -9.23 -1.35
C GLU A 365 24.86 -7.75 -1.76
N PRO A 366 25.98 -7.00 -1.79
CA PRO A 366 25.96 -5.55 -2.07
C PRO A 366 25.42 -5.15 -3.45
N LYS A 367 25.33 -6.09 -4.40
CA LYS A 367 24.76 -5.85 -5.73
C LYS A 367 23.26 -6.15 -5.81
N HIS A 368 22.63 -6.54 -4.70
CA HIS A 368 21.23 -6.93 -4.65
C HIS A 368 20.31 -5.70 -4.66
N TYR A 369 20.21 -5.01 -5.81
CA TYR A 369 19.43 -3.78 -5.98
C TYR A 369 17.97 -3.89 -5.51
N ARG A 370 17.36 -5.07 -5.61
CA ARG A 370 15.99 -5.32 -5.10
C ARG A 370 15.90 -5.22 -3.56
N ALA A 371 16.91 -5.68 -2.83
CA ALA A 371 16.95 -5.62 -1.37
C ALA A 371 17.15 -4.17 -0.91
N LEU A 372 17.99 -3.41 -1.62
CA LEU A 372 18.17 -1.97 -1.40
C LEU A 372 16.89 -1.18 -1.68
N LYS A 373 16.13 -1.52 -2.74
CA LYS A 373 14.80 -0.92 -2.99
C LYS A 373 13.83 -1.21 -1.85
N LEU A 374 13.75 -2.48 -1.41
CA LEU A 374 12.88 -2.88 -0.31
C LEU A 374 13.28 -2.23 1.02
N LEU A 375 14.58 -2.11 1.30
CA LEU A 375 15.11 -1.36 2.44
C LEU A 375 14.67 0.10 2.37
N GLY A 376 14.82 0.76 1.22
CA GLY A 376 14.38 2.12 0.99
C GLY A 376 12.89 2.33 1.24
N SER A 377 12.04 1.44 0.70
CA SER A 377 10.60 1.44 0.93
C SER A 377 10.25 1.28 2.42
N ALA A 378 10.85 0.31 3.10
CA ALA A 378 10.59 0.08 4.52
C ALA A 378 11.06 1.25 5.40
N LEU A 379 12.22 1.85 5.10
CA LEU A 379 12.73 3.05 5.76
C LEU A 379 11.80 4.26 5.56
N TYR A 380 11.26 4.44 4.35
CA TYR A 380 10.22 5.43 4.07
C TYR A 380 8.94 5.16 4.88
N GLY A 381 8.56 3.89 4.99
CA GLY A 381 7.44 3.40 5.79
C GLY A 381 7.58 3.71 7.29
N VAL A 382 8.79 3.70 7.85
CA VAL A 382 9.04 4.07 9.26
C VAL A 382 9.42 5.55 9.45
N GLY A 383 9.44 6.35 8.38
CA GLY A 383 9.74 7.79 8.44
C GLY A 383 11.23 8.15 8.47
N GLU A 384 12.13 7.21 8.19
CA GLU A 384 13.58 7.45 8.09
C GLU A 384 13.98 7.90 6.68
N TYR A 385 13.43 9.04 6.25
CA TYR A 385 13.48 9.50 4.86
C TYR A 385 14.89 9.69 4.28
N ARG A 386 15.87 10.11 5.10
CA ARG A 386 17.25 10.29 4.62
C ARG A 386 17.93 8.96 4.32
N ALA A 387 17.82 7.99 5.21
CA ALA A 387 18.34 6.65 4.99
C ALA A 387 17.62 5.96 3.83
N ALA A 388 16.30 6.19 3.68
CA ALA A 388 15.53 5.71 2.54
C ALA A 388 16.08 6.26 1.21
N LYS A 389 16.37 7.57 1.14
CA LYS A 389 16.96 8.24 -0.04
C LYS A 389 18.29 7.58 -0.43
N GLU A 390 19.18 7.36 0.55
CA GLU A 390 20.48 6.73 0.33
C GLU A 390 20.36 5.31 -0.26
N ALA A 391 19.52 4.47 0.35
CA ALA A 391 19.29 3.09 -0.13
C ALA A 391 18.70 3.04 -1.55
N LEU A 392 17.78 3.95 -1.87
CA LEU A 392 17.14 4.01 -3.20
C LEU A 392 18.10 4.53 -4.28
N LEU A 393 18.93 5.53 -3.96
CA LEU A 393 19.98 5.99 -4.86
C LEU A 393 20.98 4.86 -5.18
N GLU A 394 21.35 4.07 -4.18
CA GLU A 394 22.21 2.89 -4.39
C GLU A 394 21.52 1.85 -5.28
N ALA A 395 20.24 1.55 -5.04
CA ALA A 395 19.45 0.64 -5.89
C ALA A 395 19.39 1.10 -7.37
N ILE A 396 19.15 2.40 -7.61
CA ILE A 396 19.11 3.00 -8.95
C ILE A 396 20.50 2.99 -9.59
N SER A 397 21.57 3.21 -8.81
CA SER A 397 22.94 3.15 -9.33
C SER A 397 23.31 1.76 -9.87
N LEU A 398 22.76 0.71 -9.25
CA LEU A 398 22.95 -0.68 -9.65
C LEU A 398 22.03 -1.07 -10.82
N ASN A 399 20.82 -0.50 -10.89
CA ASN A 399 19.87 -0.72 -11.97
C ASN A 399 19.11 0.57 -12.34
N PRO A 400 19.62 1.36 -13.30
CA PRO A 400 19.04 2.66 -13.68
C PRO A 400 17.66 2.61 -14.35
N ASP A 401 17.24 1.43 -14.83
CA ASP A 401 15.94 1.27 -15.49
C ASP A 401 14.88 0.69 -14.53
N TYR A 402 15.16 0.72 -13.22
CA TYR A 402 14.24 0.19 -12.22
C TYR A 402 13.13 1.19 -11.86
N ALA A 403 12.05 1.18 -12.64
CA ALA A 403 10.92 2.11 -12.49
C ALA A 403 10.36 2.19 -11.04
N ASP A 404 10.26 1.06 -10.34
CA ASP A 404 9.76 1.04 -8.95
C ASP A 404 10.68 1.83 -8.01
N ALA A 405 12.01 1.76 -8.19
CA ALA A 405 12.96 2.48 -7.35
C ALA A 405 12.89 3.99 -7.59
N HIS A 406 12.71 4.43 -8.83
CA HIS A 406 12.45 5.84 -9.17
C HIS A 406 11.15 6.34 -8.53
N CYS A 407 10.08 5.53 -8.58
CA CYS A 407 8.81 5.88 -7.93
C CYS A 407 8.97 6.03 -6.40
N GLU A 408 9.66 5.10 -5.74
CA GLU A 408 9.91 5.20 -4.30
C GLU A 408 10.81 6.39 -3.95
N LEU A 409 11.83 6.68 -4.77
CA LEU A 409 12.70 7.83 -4.56
C LEU A 409 11.91 9.14 -4.66
N GLY A 410 11.01 9.25 -5.64
CA GLY A 410 10.09 10.38 -5.76
C GLY A 410 9.23 10.57 -4.50
N SER A 411 8.71 9.48 -3.92
CA SER A 411 7.93 9.53 -2.67
C SER A 411 8.76 10.02 -1.49
N VAL A 412 10.01 9.54 -1.37
CA VAL A 412 10.95 9.98 -0.34
C VAL A 412 11.29 11.47 -0.48
N LEU A 413 11.62 11.93 -1.69
CA LEU A 413 11.92 13.33 -1.99
C LEU A 413 10.72 14.24 -1.69
N HIS A 414 9.51 13.79 -2.04
CA HIS A 414 8.29 14.51 -1.70
C HIS A 414 8.13 14.69 -0.19
N ALA A 415 8.39 13.65 0.61
CA ALA A 415 8.32 13.71 2.07
C ALA A 415 9.42 14.60 2.68
N LEU A 416 10.58 14.72 2.04
CA LEU A 416 11.65 15.65 2.41
C LEU A 416 11.34 17.11 2.03
N GLY A 417 10.38 17.34 1.14
CA GLY A 417 10.01 18.66 0.62
C GLY A 417 10.71 19.04 -0.69
N ASP A 418 11.50 18.13 -1.27
CA ASP A 418 12.25 18.32 -2.52
C ASP A 418 11.32 18.08 -3.73
N HIS A 419 10.30 18.93 -3.89
CA HIS A 419 9.19 18.70 -4.83
C HIS A 419 9.61 18.62 -6.30
N ASP A 420 10.58 19.41 -6.74
CA ASP A 420 11.03 19.42 -8.14
C ASP A 420 11.77 18.12 -8.49
N GLU A 421 12.67 17.67 -7.61
CA GLU A 421 13.37 16.38 -7.76
C GLU A 421 12.36 15.22 -7.70
N ALA A 422 11.39 15.28 -6.78
CA ALA A 422 10.34 14.28 -6.69
C ALA A 422 9.53 14.14 -7.99
N SER A 423 9.14 15.27 -8.60
CA SER A 423 8.45 15.27 -9.89
C SER A 423 9.28 14.61 -10.98
N ALA A 424 10.57 14.91 -11.07
CA ALA A 424 11.47 14.33 -12.07
C ALA A 424 11.60 12.81 -11.92
N GLU A 425 11.71 12.31 -10.68
CA GLU A 425 11.81 10.87 -10.42
C GLU A 425 10.50 10.13 -10.73
N PHE A 426 9.33 10.73 -10.42
CA PHE A 426 8.05 10.14 -10.85
C PHE A 426 7.88 10.14 -12.37
N GLU A 427 8.28 11.21 -13.06
CA GLU A 427 8.26 11.27 -14.52
C GLU A 427 9.20 10.21 -15.12
N ARG A 428 10.39 10.01 -14.54
CA ARG A 428 11.31 8.94 -14.95
C ARG A 428 10.71 7.54 -14.76
N ALA A 429 10.02 7.28 -13.65
CA ALA A 429 9.31 6.02 -13.44
C ALA A 429 8.21 5.79 -14.50
N LEU A 430 7.54 6.86 -14.94
CA LEU A 430 6.51 6.80 -15.99
C LEU A 430 7.09 6.70 -17.40
N GLU A 431 8.28 7.24 -17.66
CA GLU A 431 9.01 6.99 -18.91
C GLU A 431 9.36 5.51 -19.06
N LEU A 432 9.86 4.90 -17.97
CA LEU A 432 10.23 3.48 -17.93
C LEU A 432 9.00 2.57 -17.94
N ARG A 433 7.90 2.98 -17.31
CA ARG A 433 6.63 2.24 -17.26
C ARG A 433 5.42 3.20 -17.35
N PRO A 434 4.89 3.48 -18.56
CA PRO A 434 3.83 4.48 -18.79
C PRO A 434 2.53 4.26 -18.00
N ASN A 435 2.18 3.00 -17.71
CA ASN A 435 0.97 2.63 -16.98
C ASN A 435 1.23 2.33 -15.50
N HIS A 436 2.32 2.83 -14.92
CA HIS A 436 2.63 2.64 -13.51
C HIS A 436 1.66 3.42 -12.61
N ILE A 437 0.61 2.73 -12.13
CA ILE A 437 -0.49 3.34 -11.34
C ILE A 437 0.02 4.09 -10.12
N GLU A 438 0.96 3.52 -9.37
CA GLU A 438 1.50 4.16 -8.16
C GLU A 438 2.29 5.44 -8.46
N ALA A 439 3.16 5.44 -9.48
CA ALA A 439 3.86 6.65 -9.92
C ALA A 439 2.88 7.74 -10.40
N LEU A 440 1.83 7.37 -11.15
CA LEU A 440 0.75 8.30 -11.53
C LEU A 440 0.06 8.89 -10.29
N TYR A 441 -0.24 8.04 -9.30
CA TYR A 441 -0.94 8.45 -8.08
C TYR A 441 -0.09 9.39 -7.22
N ASN A 442 1.19 9.07 -7.06
CA ASN A 442 2.13 9.83 -6.24
C ASN A 442 2.46 11.17 -6.90
N LEU A 443 2.68 11.20 -8.22
CA LEU A 443 2.83 12.45 -8.97
C LEU A 443 1.57 13.32 -8.89
N ALA A 444 0.37 12.74 -9.04
CA ALA A 444 -0.88 13.47 -8.89
C ALA A 444 -1.03 14.07 -7.48
N THR A 445 -0.62 13.33 -6.46
CA THR A 445 -0.67 13.77 -5.06
C THR A 445 0.31 14.93 -4.82
N LEU A 446 1.54 14.81 -5.29
CA LEU A 446 2.53 15.88 -5.26
C LEU A 446 2.00 17.15 -5.95
N LEU A 447 1.47 17.02 -7.17
CA LEU A 447 0.90 18.14 -7.93
C LEU A 447 -0.26 18.81 -7.20
N LYS A 448 -1.14 18.03 -6.55
CA LYS A 448 -2.23 18.56 -5.73
C LYS A 448 -1.68 19.33 -4.52
N ASP A 449 -0.65 18.81 -3.86
CA ASP A 449 -0.07 19.43 -2.66
C ASP A 449 0.66 20.75 -2.98
N ILE A 450 1.29 20.87 -4.15
CA ILE A 450 1.86 22.14 -4.65
C ILE A 450 0.84 23.06 -5.35
N GLY A 451 -0.45 22.71 -5.32
CA GLY A 451 -1.55 23.54 -5.84
C GLY A 451 -1.76 23.50 -7.35
N ARG A 452 -1.17 22.54 -8.07
CA ARG A 452 -1.39 22.29 -9.51
C ARG A 452 -2.60 21.38 -9.73
N TYR A 453 -3.75 21.83 -9.25
CA TYR A 453 -4.96 21.04 -9.12
C TYR A 453 -5.51 20.45 -10.42
N GLN A 454 -5.52 21.20 -11.52
CA GLN A 454 -6.04 20.70 -12.80
C GLN A 454 -5.19 19.52 -13.32
N LYS A 455 -3.85 19.64 -13.25
CA LYS A 455 -2.94 18.56 -13.67
C LYS A 455 -3.11 17.31 -12.78
N ALA A 456 -3.24 17.51 -11.46
CA ALA A 456 -3.51 16.41 -10.54
C ALA A 456 -4.81 15.67 -10.88
N ALA A 457 -5.91 16.40 -11.14
CA ALA A 457 -7.19 15.80 -11.54
C ALA A 457 -7.07 14.97 -12.83
N MET A 458 -6.29 15.43 -13.82
CA MET A 458 -6.03 14.68 -15.05
C MET A 458 -5.27 13.36 -14.80
N LEU A 459 -4.24 13.38 -13.94
CA LEU A 459 -3.51 12.15 -13.60
C LEU A 459 -4.36 11.16 -12.82
N TYR A 460 -5.18 11.63 -11.87
CA TYR A 460 -6.16 10.75 -11.22
C TYR A 460 -7.18 10.18 -12.20
N GLN A 461 -7.59 10.94 -13.22
CA GLN A 461 -8.45 10.42 -14.30
C GLN A 461 -7.76 9.30 -15.09
N LYS A 462 -6.45 9.42 -15.38
CA LYS A 462 -5.70 8.33 -16.03
C LYS A 462 -5.70 7.05 -15.19
N ILE A 463 -5.53 7.16 -13.87
CA ILE A 463 -5.61 6.00 -12.96
C ILE A 463 -6.99 5.36 -13.03
N LEU A 464 -8.05 6.15 -13.09
CA LEU A 464 -9.42 5.64 -13.17
C LEU A 464 -9.75 4.99 -14.52
N ILE A 465 -9.02 5.32 -15.59
CA ILE A 465 -9.11 4.62 -16.88
C ILE A 465 -8.42 3.24 -16.78
N LEU A 466 -7.29 3.17 -16.08
CA LEU A 466 -6.56 1.90 -15.86
C LEU A 466 -7.27 1.02 -14.82
N GLN A 467 -7.91 1.63 -13.83
CA GLN A 467 -8.59 0.98 -12.73
C GLN A 467 -9.84 1.78 -12.31
N GLU A 468 -10.97 1.42 -12.91
CA GLU A 468 -12.26 2.12 -12.73
C GLU A 468 -12.75 2.18 -11.29
N ASP A 469 -12.36 1.20 -10.47
CA ASP A 469 -12.82 1.05 -9.09
C ASP A 469 -11.81 1.54 -8.04
N HIS A 470 -10.87 2.40 -8.43
CA HIS A 470 -9.88 3.01 -7.55
C HIS A 470 -10.44 4.20 -6.75
N TRP A 471 -11.15 3.92 -5.65
CA TRP A 471 -11.86 4.93 -4.85
C TRP A 471 -11.00 6.10 -4.34
N ARG A 472 -9.72 5.87 -4.00
CA ARG A 472 -8.81 6.92 -3.52
C ARG A 472 -8.47 7.94 -4.61
N ALA A 473 -8.26 7.48 -5.84
CA ALA A 473 -8.00 8.32 -7.00
C ALA A 473 -9.25 9.14 -7.33
N GLN A 474 -10.44 8.52 -7.28
CA GLN A 474 -11.70 9.22 -7.45
C GLN A 474 -11.93 10.31 -6.39
N LEU A 475 -11.65 10.01 -5.12
CA LEU A 475 -11.73 10.98 -4.04
C LEU A 475 -10.73 12.13 -4.23
N ASN A 476 -9.46 11.83 -4.50
CA ASN A 476 -8.45 12.86 -4.69
C ASN A 476 -8.66 13.67 -5.98
N ARG A 477 -9.25 13.09 -7.01
CA ARG A 477 -9.75 13.81 -8.18
C ARG A 477 -10.83 14.81 -7.77
N ALA A 478 -11.81 14.41 -6.97
CA ALA A 478 -12.85 15.31 -6.46
C ALA A 478 -12.27 16.48 -5.66
N VAL A 479 -11.30 16.21 -4.79
CA VAL A 479 -10.59 17.23 -4.00
C VAL A 479 -9.77 18.16 -4.89
N SER A 480 -9.09 17.61 -5.90
CA SER A 480 -8.31 18.42 -6.85
C SER A 480 -9.21 19.32 -7.68
N LEU A 481 -10.33 18.83 -8.21
CA LEU A 481 -11.32 19.64 -8.92
C LEU A 481 -11.88 20.76 -8.04
N LEU A 482 -12.10 20.49 -6.75
CA LEU A 482 -12.51 21.54 -5.81
C LEU A 482 -11.45 22.63 -5.66
N GLY A 483 -10.17 22.23 -5.52
CA GLY A 483 -9.04 23.15 -5.45
C GLY A 483 -8.85 23.96 -6.74
N ALA A 484 -9.17 23.39 -7.88
CA ALA A 484 -9.19 24.06 -9.18
C ALA A 484 -10.33 25.09 -9.34
N GLY A 485 -11.37 25.02 -8.49
CA GLY A 485 -12.57 25.84 -8.57
C GLY A 485 -13.73 25.20 -9.35
N ASP A 486 -13.57 23.96 -9.84
CA ASP A 486 -14.56 23.22 -10.62
C ASP A 486 -15.58 22.52 -9.70
N ILE A 487 -16.42 23.31 -9.03
CA ILE A 487 -17.34 22.86 -7.97
C ILE A 487 -18.32 21.78 -8.48
N ASP A 488 -18.88 21.94 -9.68
CA ASP A 488 -19.84 21.00 -10.26
C ASP A 488 -19.23 19.64 -10.56
N GLU A 489 -18.01 19.63 -11.11
CA GLU A 489 -17.28 18.40 -11.41
C GLU A 489 -16.81 17.71 -10.13
N SER A 490 -16.30 18.50 -9.18
CA SER A 490 -15.92 18.02 -7.86
C SER A 490 -17.08 17.31 -7.16
N ARG A 491 -18.27 17.91 -7.15
CA ARG A 491 -19.49 17.33 -6.58
C ARG A 491 -19.87 16.01 -7.25
N ARG A 492 -19.80 15.93 -8.59
CA ARG A 492 -20.03 14.67 -9.32
C ARG A 492 -19.03 13.60 -8.91
N ALA A 493 -17.75 13.97 -8.83
CA ALA A 493 -16.69 13.07 -8.43
C ALA A 493 -16.84 12.57 -6.98
N PHE A 494 -17.25 13.45 -6.04
CA PHE A 494 -17.58 13.06 -4.66
C PHE A 494 -18.75 12.07 -4.60
N LYS A 495 -19.78 12.25 -5.43
CA LYS A 495 -20.91 11.29 -5.51
C LYS A 495 -20.46 9.92 -5.99
N GLU A 496 -19.55 9.86 -6.96
CA GLU A 496 -18.97 8.60 -7.44
C GLU A 496 -18.10 7.95 -6.36
N ALA A 497 -17.22 8.70 -5.68
CA ALA A 497 -16.46 8.18 -4.54
C ALA A 497 -17.38 7.68 -3.40
N TYR A 498 -18.50 8.35 -3.17
CA TYR A 498 -19.52 7.91 -2.22
C TYR A 498 -20.19 6.61 -2.66
N LYS A 499 -20.55 6.46 -3.94
CA LYS A 499 -21.10 5.20 -4.48
C LYS A 499 -20.14 4.02 -4.28
N MET A 500 -18.83 4.26 -4.39
CA MET A 500 -17.80 3.23 -4.21
C MET A 500 -17.60 2.82 -2.75
N THR A 501 -17.77 3.75 -1.80
CA THR A 501 -17.30 3.56 -0.41
C THR A 501 -18.39 3.61 0.66
N GLY A 502 -19.53 4.24 0.40
CA GLY A 502 -20.60 4.45 1.38
C GLY A 502 -20.21 5.31 2.59
N ARG A 503 -19.10 6.05 2.54
CA ARG A 503 -18.56 6.80 3.69
C ARG A 503 -19.38 8.06 4.00
N SER A 504 -19.77 8.22 5.27
CA SER A 504 -20.60 9.36 5.73
C SER A 504 -19.92 10.71 5.57
N GLU A 505 -18.59 10.78 5.64
CA GLU A 505 -17.84 12.02 5.47
C GLU A 505 -18.00 12.59 4.06
N LEU A 506 -18.12 11.71 3.05
CA LEU A 506 -18.36 12.12 1.66
C LEU A 506 -19.79 12.64 1.50
N HIS A 507 -20.76 12.03 2.18
CA HIS A 507 -22.13 12.53 2.21
C HIS A 507 -22.19 13.95 2.81
N ASP A 508 -21.50 14.18 3.93
CA ASP A 508 -21.44 15.50 4.57
C ASP A 508 -20.75 16.53 3.66
N ALA A 509 -19.68 16.15 2.96
CA ALA A 509 -19.01 17.00 1.97
C ALA A 509 -19.94 17.37 0.80
N ILE A 510 -20.68 16.40 0.25
CA ILE A 510 -21.66 16.65 -0.82
C ILE A 510 -22.77 17.60 -0.34
N ALA A 511 -23.31 17.37 0.85
CA ALA A 511 -24.35 18.22 1.44
C ALA A 511 -23.86 19.65 1.68
N HIS A 512 -22.62 19.82 2.15
CA HIS A 512 -22.01 21.13 2.33
C HIS A 512 -21.85 21.86 1.00
N LEU A 513 -21.32 21.19 -0.03
CA LEU A 513 -21.21 21.76 -1.38
C LEU A 513 -22.60 22.16 -1.93
N GLN A 514 -23.67 21.41 -1.63
CA GLN A 514 -25.07 21.79 -1.99
C GLN A 514 -25.55 23.03 -1.26
N GLN A 515 -25.23 23.17 0.02
CA GLN A 515 -25.57 24.37 0.78
C GLN A 515 -24.84 25.61 0.29
N MET A 516 -23.59 25.48 -0.19
CA MET A 516 -22.86 26.60 -0.78
C MET A 516 -23.53 27.10 -2.09
N GLU A 517 -23.93 26.20 -2.98
CA GLU A 517 -24.68 26.53 -4.21
C GLU A 517 -26.06 27.13 -3.91
N ASN A 518 -26.80 26.54 -2.96
CA ASN A 518 -28.11 27.02 -2.55
C ASN A 518 -28.02 28.34 -1.77
N GLY A 519 -26.90 28.62 -1.10
CA GLY A 519 -26.59 29.91 -0.52
C GLY A 519 -26.34 30.99 -1.59
N HIS A 520 -25.68 30.63 -2.70
CA HIS A 520 -25.51 31.50 -3.87
C HIS A 520 -26.86 31.83 -4.53
N GLN A 521 -27.75 30.85 -4.71
CA GLN A 521 -29.11 31.09 -5.26
C GLN A 521 -30.06 31.74 -4.24
N GLY A 522 -29.94 31.38 -2.97
CA GLY A 522 -30.72 31.92 -1.85
C GLY A 522 -30.46 33.41 -1.64
N LEU A 523 -29.19 33.84 -1.69
CA LEU A 523 -28.82 35.27 -1.67
C LEU A 523 -29.36 36.01 -2.89
N LEU A 524 -29.23 35.47 -4.11
CA LEU A 524 -29.79 36.07 -5.33
C LEU A 524 -31.33 36.17 -5.31
N SER A 525 -32.01 35.23 -4.66
CA SER A 525 -33.47 35.27 -4.45
C SER A 525 -33.89 36.23 -3.32
N PHE A 526 -33.04 36.39 -2.30
CA PHE A 526 -33.22 37.38 -1.22
C PHE A 526 -33.05 38.82 -1.74
N PHE A 527 -32.24 39.04 -2.77
CA PHE A 527 -32.08 40.36 -3.41
C PHE A 527 -33.21 40.73 -4.40
N LYS A 528 -34.25 39.90 -4.56
CA LYS A 528 -35.40 40.18 -5.44
C LYS A 528 -36.74 40.45 -4.73
N GLY A 529 -36.78 40.47 -3.39
CA GLY A 529 -37.97 40.89 -2.63
C GLY A 529 -37.61 41.89 -1.54
N GLY A 530 -38.19 43.10 -1.60
CA GLY A 530 -37.88 44.31 -0.80
C GLY A 530 -37.85 44.14 0.73
N ASP A 531 -37.30 45.05 1.53
CA ASP A 531 -37.13 46.50 1.39
C ASP A 531 -35.78 46.99 1.96
N THR A 532 -35.45 48.23 1.57
CA THR A 532 -34.20 48.98 1.70
C THR A 532 -33.69 49.25 3.14
N ASN A 533 -32.46 48.81 3.46
CA ASN A 533 -31.37 49.60 4.08
C ASN A 533 -30.20 48.70 4.54
N PHE A 534 -29.34 48.28 3.62
CA PHE A 534 -27.94 47.95 3.91
C PHE A 534 -27.11 48.38 2.70
N GLY A 535 -26.05 49.14 2.98
CA GLY A 535 -25.19 49.75 1.97
C GLY A 535 -24.62 48.73 0.99
N VAL A 536 -24.56 49.15 -0.27
CA VAL A 536 -23.96 48.50 -1.42
C VAL A 536 -22.65 47.80 -1.05
N VAL A 537 -22.64 46.48 -1.11
CA VAL A 537 -21.40 45.68 -1.16
C VAL A 537 -21.31 45.10 -2.55
N SER A 538 -20.41 45.68 -3.34
CA SER A 538 -20.10 45.30 -4.72
C SER A 538 -19.63 43.84 -4.84
N ASN A 539 -19.85 43.28 -6.03
CA ASN A 539 -19.59 41.91 -6.50
C ASN A 539 -18.12 41.41 -6.45
N ASP A 540 -17.26 41.96 -5.59
CA ASP A 540 -15.82 41.61 -5.54
C ASP A 540 -15.42 40.71 -4.35
N ILE A 541 -16.37 40.21 -3.54
CA ILE A 541 -16.07 39.36 -2.38
C ILE A 541 -16.28 37.88 -2.71
N MET A 542 -15.56 37.33 -3.69
CA MET A 542 -15.41 35.87 -3.81
C MET A 542 -14.04 35.54 -4.39
N ALA A 543 -13.00 35.60 -3.55
CA ALA A 543 -11.73 34.86 -3.74
C ALA A 543 -10.78 34.90 -2.52
N LYS A 544 -10.91 35.83 -1.56
CA LYS A 544 -9.99 35.93 -0.41
C LYS A 544 -10.70 36.33 0.89
N ASP A 545 -10.53 35.50 1.92
CA ASP A 545 -10.72 35.73 3.37
C ASP A 545 -12.14 35.82 3.99
N ASN A 546 -12.80 34.67 4.14
CA ASN A 546 -13.95 34.49 5.07
C ASN A 546 -13.55 34.58 6.56
N PHE A 547 -12.25 34.51 6.86
CA PHE A 547 -11.73 34.60 8.21
C PHE A 547 -10.41 35.37 8.20
N ILE A 548 -10.07 35.94 9.34
CA ILE A 548 -8.75 36.51 9.60
C ILE A 548 -8.04 35.67 10.66
N VAL A 549 -6.73 35.50 10.52
CA VAL A 549 -5.88 34.93 11.57
C VAL A 549 -5.40 36.08 12.44
N VAL A 550 -5.64 35.97 13.73
CA VAL A 550 -5.34 37.02 14.70
C VAL A 550 -4.20 36.60 15.61
N GLU A 551 -3.37 37.58 15.97
CA GLU A 551 -2.29 37.40 16.94
C GLU A 551 -2.81 36.80 18.26
N PRO A 552 -2.04 35.88 18.88
CA PRO A 552 -2.44 35.23 20.14
C PRO A 552 -2.77 36.20 21.28
N THR A 553 -2.12 37.37 21.33
CA THR A 553 -2.28 38.39 22.37
C THR A 553 -3.68 39.01 22.40
N ARG A 554 -4.40 39.00 21.28
CA ARG A 554 -5.76 39.55 21.17
C ARG A 554 -6.84 38.57 21.66
N PHE A 555 -6.48 37.31 21.92
CA PHE A 555 -7.38 36.33 22.49
C PHE A 555 -7.32 36.40 24.02
N ARG A 556 -8.38 36.92 24.63
CA ARG A 556 -8.52 37.03 26.08
C ARG A 556 -9.47 35.96 26.60
N ARG A 557 -9.09 35.36 27.74
CA ARG A 557 -9.92 34.38 28.44
C ARG A 557 -10.85 35.11 29.39
N VAL A 558 -12.15 34.77 29.34
CA VAL A 558 -13.15 35.34 30.27
C VAL A 558 -12.93 34.83 31.69
N ASN A 559 -12.42 33.61 31.86
CA ASN A 559 -12.14 33.02 33.15
C ASN A 559 -10.99 32.00 33.08
N ALA A 560 -10.46 31.61 34.23
CA ALA A 560 -9.41 30.58 34.35
C ALA A 560 -9.86 29.20 33.82
N LYS A 561 -11.18 28.94 33.76
CA LYS A 561 -11.74 27.70 33.21
C LYS A 561 -11.64 27.60 31.69
N THR A 562 -11.41 28.71 31.00
CA THR A 562 -11.26 28.73 29.54
C THR A 562 -9.85 28.28 29.18
N THR A 563 -9.75 27.27 28.33
CA THR A 563 -8.48 26.68 27.93
C THR A 563 -7.63 27.69 27.14
N PRO A 564 -6.34 27.89 27.48
CA PRO A 564 -5.42 28.69 26.69
C PRO A 564 -5.30 28.18 25.26
N ARG A 565 -5.31 29.10 24.30
CA ARG A 565 -5.26 28.79 22.86
C ARG A 565 -4.08 27.89 22.49
N GLN A 566 -2.88 28.24 22.95
CA GLN A 566 -1.65 27.52 22.61
C GLN A 566 -1.61 26.11 23.22
N LEU A 567 -1.96 25.98 24.51
CA LEU A 567 -2.05 24.66 25.15
C LEU A 567 -3.13 23.78 24.51
N LEU A 568 -4.25 24.37 24.05
CA LEU A 568 -5.25 23.63 23.29
C LEU A 568 -4.70 23.15 21.94
N ALA A 569 -3.92 23.97 21.23
CA ALA A 569 -3.31 23.58 19.97
C ALA A 569 -2.39 22.36 20.15
N PHE A 570 -1.54 22.37 21.18
CA PHE A 570 -0.70 21.22 21.53
C PHE A 570 -1.53 20.00 21.92
N ALA A 571 -2.53 20.15 22.78
CA ALA A 571 -3.39 19.04 23.19
C ALA A 571 -4.18 18.44 22.02
N LEU A 572 -4.61 19.25 21.04
CA LEU A 572 -5.27 18.77 19.83
C LEU A 572 -4.32 17.96 18.93
N ASP A 573 -3.05 18.38 18.79
CA ASP A 573 -2.04 17.61 18.04
C ASP A 573 -1.74 16.28 18.74
N VAL A 574 -1.59 16.26 20.05
CA VAL A 574 -1.42 15.00 20.82
C VAL A 574 -2.67 14.13 20.74
N ARG A 575 -3.87 14.72 20.76
CA ARG A 575 -5.12 13.98 20.57
C ARG A 575 -5.21 13.38 19.18
N GLN A 576 -4.76 14.10 18.16
CA GLN A 576 -4.64 13.58 16.80
C GLN A 576 -3.65 12.41 16.77
N PHE A 577 -2.47 12.55 17.37
CA PHE A 577 -1.48 11.49 17.50
C PHE A 577 -2.08 10.23 18.15
N GLN A 578 -2.76 10.36 19.29
CA GLN A 578 -3.48 9.27 19.96
C GLN A 578 -4.51 8.58 19.06
N LYS A 579 -5.27 9.35 18.27
CA LYS A 579 -6.30 8.79 17.38
C LYS A 579 -5.69 7.99 16.23
N HIS A 580 -4.52 8.40 15.73
CA HIS A 580 -3.82 7.70 14.65
C HIS A 580 -3.11 6.45 15.17
N THR A 581 -2.36 6.58 16.27
CA THR A 581 -1.60 5.46 16.87
C THR A 581 -2.45 4.49 17.67
N ARG A 582 -3.66 4.90 18.07
CA ARG A 582 -4.62 4.12 18.87
C ARG A 582 -4.14 3.77 20.27
N PHE A 583 -3.05 4.38 20.76
CA PHE A 583 -2.59 4.20 22.16
C PHE A 583 -3.65 4.55 23.19
N ASN A 584 -4.60 5.44 22.89
CA ASN A 584 -5.70 5.76 23.79
C ASN A 584 -6.64 4.55 24.08
N ARG A 585 -6.56 3.48 23.29
CA ARG A 585 -7.28 2.21 23.53
C ARG A 585 -6.44 1.18 24.29
N CYS A 586 -5.13 1.40 24.43
CA CYS A 586 -4.25 0.57 25.23
C CYS A 586 -4.27 1.10 26.68
N ASP A 587 -4.77 0.31 27.64
CA ASP A 587 -4.74 0.73 29.04
C ASP A 587 -3.29 0.76 29.55
N VAL A 588 -2.94 1.82 30.27
CA VAL A 588 -1.59 2.01 30.83
C VAL A 588 -1.14 0.85 31.72
N SER A 589 -2.06 0.07 32.29
CA SER A 589 -1.73 -1.13 33.09
C SER A 589 -1.07 -2.22 32.25
N ASN A 590 -1.41 -2.32 30.95
CA ASN A 590 -0.75 -3.26 30.04
C ASN A 590 0.72 -2.87 29.83
N LEU A 591 0.99 -1.57 29.65
CA LEU A 591 2.36 -1.05 29.55
C LEU A 591 3.17 -1.35 30.82
N LYS A 592 2.57 -1.18 32.01
CA LYS A 592 3.19 -1.56 33.28
C LYS A 592 3.50 -3.05 33.37
N ARG A 593 2.61 -3.91 32.87
CA ARG A 593 2.81 -5.36 32.83
C ARG A 593 3.99 -5.73 31.93
N GLU A 594 4.06 -5.19 30.72
CA GLU A 594 5.19 -5.42 29.81
C GLU A 594 6.52 -4.99 30.44
N LEU A 595 6.55 -3.80 31.05
CA LEU A 595 7.73 -3.31 31.77
C LEU A 595 8.15 -4.28 32.89
N SER A 596 7.18 -4.87 33.59
CA SER A 596 7.43 -5.82 34.66
C SER A 596 7.85 -7.21 34.15
N GLN A 597 7.41 -7.63 32.98
CA GLN A 597 7.80 -8.91 32.36
C GLN A 597 9.23 -8.86 31.84
N VAL A 598 9.67 -7.71 31.32
CA VAL A 598 11.08 -7.47 30.98
C VAL A 598 12.00 -7.61 32.21
N LEU A 599 11.47 -7.46 33.43
CA LEU A 599 12.22 -7.69 34.69
C LEU A 599 12.38 -9.17 35.07
N LEU A 600 11.63 -10.10 34.46
CA LEU A 600 11.71 -11.53 34.79
C LEU A 600 12.77 -12.20 33.90
N PRO A 601 13.84 -12.79 34.47
CA PRO A 601 14.79 -13.55 33.68
C PRO A 601 14.10 -14.80 33.10
N ASN A 602 14.11 -14.93 31.78
CA ASN A 602 13.65 -16.14 31.10
C ASN A 602 14.61 -17.31 31.44
N PRO A 603 14.11 -18.51 31.84
CA PRO A 603 14.98 -19.63 32.20
C PRO A 603 15.84 -20.16 31.04
N SER A 604 15.45 -19.89 29.79
CA SER A 604 16.03 -20.43 28.56
C SER A 604 17.01 -19.50 27.84
N GLN A 605 17.23 -18.28 28.33
CA GLN A 605 18.20 -17.35 27.77
C GLN A 605 19.17 -16.90 28.86
N GLN A 606 20.13 -17.77 29.19
CA GLN A 606 21.28 -17.43 30.05
C GLN A 606 22.25 -16.53 29.29
N THR A 607 21.84 -15.29 28.99
CA THR A 607 22.67 -14.08 28.80
C THR A 607 21.78 -12.98 28.23
N ILE A 608 21.06 -12.25 29.07
CA ILE A 608 20.73 -10.85 28.77
C ILE A 608 21.06 -10.05 30.03
N VAL A 609 22.20 -9.37 29.95
CA VAL A 609 22.54 -8.24 30.81
C VAL A 609 21.34 -7.31 30.86
N SER A 610 21.14 -6.63 31.99
CA SER A 610 20.21 -5.51 32.18
C SER A 610 20.44 -4.34 31.20
N GLU A 611 20.30 -4.59 29.89
CA GLU A 611 20.43 -3.58 28.86
C GLU A 611 19.15 -2.74 28.87
N LYS A 612 19.23 -1.60 29.57
CA LYS A 612 18.23 -0.52 29.48
C LYS A 612 18.03 -0.02 28.05
N MET A 613 18.99 -0.30 27.17
CA MET A 613 18.95 -0.03 25.74
C MET A 613 18.41 -1.25 24.98
N ILE A 614 17.38 -1.05 24.16
CA ILE A 614 16.79 -2.10 23.30
C ILE A 614 16.91 -1.66 21.84
N ARG A 615 17.07 -2.61 20.91
CA ARG A 615 16.98 -2.30 19.48
C ARG A 615 15.54 -1.93 19.08
N LYS A 616 15.39 -1.06 18.09
CA LYS A 616 14.06 -0.60 17.62
C LYS A 616 13.17 -1.75 17.11
N ASP A 617 13.72 -2.76 16.44
CA ASP A 617 12.99 -3.94 15.98
C ASP A 617 12.46 -4.80 17.15
N ALA A 618 13.26 -4.97 18.20
CA ALA A 618 12.83 -5.67 19.41
C ALA A 618 11.76 -4.88 20.17
N LEU A 619 11.86 -3.55 20.22
CA LEU A 619 10.81 -2.69 20.76
C LEU A 619 9.51 -2.77 19.94
N GLU A 620 9.61 -2.84 18.60
CA GLU A 620 8.45 -2.97 17.71
C GLU A 620 7.61 -4.20 18.07
N ASN A 621 8.25 -5.34 18.40
CA ASN A 621 7.55 -6.54 18.84
C ASN A 621 6.73 -6.32 20.12
N ILE A 622 7.26 -5.55 21.07
CA ILE A 622 6.55 -5.19 22.30
C ILE A 622 5.36 -4.27 21.98
N VAL A 623 5.56 -3.26 21.12
CA VAL A 623 4.50 -2.33 20.71
C VAL A 623 3.42 -3.06 19.92
N HIS A 624 3.78 -4.02 19.08
CA HIS A 624 2.86 -4.89 18.35
C HIS A 624 2.01 -5.74 19.31
N SER A 625 2.60 -6.31 20.37
CA SER A 625 1.85 -7.00 21.42
C SER A 625 0.83 -6.09 22.11
N LEU A 626 1.26 -4.87 22.49
CA LEU A 626 0.41 -3.85 23.13
C LEU A 626 -0.75 -3.37 22.24
N LEU A 627 -0.55 -3.39 20.92
CA LEU A 627 -1.48 -2.91 19.90
C LEU A 627 -1.99 -4.04 18.99
N SER A 628 -2.00 -5.28 19.47
CA SER A 628 -2.38 -6.49 18.72
C SER A 628 -3.82 -6.48 18.18
N PHE A 629 -4.65 -5.53 18.61
CA PHE A 629 -5.98 -5.30 18.07
C PHE A 629 -5.99 -4.48 16.76
N LEU A 630 -4.84 -3.98 16.32
CA LEU A 630 -4.69 -3.27 15.04
C LEU A 630 -4.48 -4.26 13.89
N LYS A 631 -4.99 -3.88 12.72
CA LYS A 631 -4.62 -4.54 11.46
C LYS A 631 -3.20 -4.11 11.06
N PRO A 632 -2.46 -4.91 10.28
CA PRO A 632 -1.10 -4.60 9.84
C PRO A 632 -0.94 -3.17 9.30
N GLU A 633 -1.82 -2.72 8.41
CA GLU A 633 -1.70 -1.39 7.78
C GLU A 633 -1.91 -0.25 8.80
N ALA A 634 -2.81 -0.46 9.77
CA ALA A 634 -3.04 0.50 10.85
C ALA A 634 -1.86 0.51 11.84
N PHE A 635 -1.22 -0.64 12.06
CA PHE A 635 -0.03 -0.74 12.89
C PHE A 635 1.18 -0.08 12.23
N GLN A 636 1.39 -0.27 10.92
CA GLN A 636 2.42 0.44 10.15
C GLN A 636 2.28 1.97 10.29
N GLY A 637 1.06 2.49 10.12
CA GLY A 637 0.80 3.92 10.32
C GLY A 637 1.06 4.39 11.76
N ALA A 638 0.79 3.54 12.76
CA ALA A 638 1.09 3.84 14.15
C ALA A 638 2.60 3.84 14.42
N ILE A 639 3.34 2.83 13.97
CA ILE A 639 4.78 2.71 14.22
C ILE A 639 5.57 3.79 13.49
N LYS A 640 5.16 4.19 12.28
CA LYS A 640 5.72 5.34 11.57
C LYS A 640 5.69 6.60 12.42
N LEU A 641 4.51 6.95 12.92
CA LEU A 641 4.30 8.14 13.76
C LEU A 641 5.08 8.06 15.08
N VAL A 642 5.15 6.87 15.68
CA VAL A 642 5.93 6.62 16.89
C VAL A 642 7.43 6.79 16.62
N ASN A 643 7.93 6.26 15.51
CA ASN A 643 9.35 6.38 15.16
C ASN A 643 9.71 7.86 14.91
N GLU A 644 8.92 8.57 14.11
CA GLU A 644 9.13 9.99 13.79
C GLU A 644 9.10 10.89 15.04
N ARG A 645 8.09 10.72 15.91
CA ARG A 645 7.86 11.64 17.03
C ARG A 645 8.60 11.25 18.30
N ILE A 646 8.92 9.97 18.50
CA ILE A 646 9.39 9.46 19.80
C ILE A 646 10.75 8.77 19.64
N LEU A 647 10.88 7.77 18.77
CA LEU A 647 12.10 6.96 18.73
C LEU A 647 13.29 7.71 18.11
N LEU A 648 13.10 8.47 17.03
CA LEU A 648 14.17 9.27 16.41
C LEU A 648 14.72 10.35 17.35
N PRO A 649 13.91 11.11 18.11
CA PRO A 649 14.42 12.02 19.14
C PRO A 649 15.21 11.32 20.26
N ILE A 650 14.85 10.09 20.63
CA ILE A 650 15.56 9.30 21.64
C ILE A 650 16.89 8.77 21.07
N ASP A 651 16.87 8.23 19.85
CA ASP A 651 18.03 7.71 19.13
C ASP A 651 18.73 8.80 18.31
N SER A 652 19.14 9.87 18.98
CA SER A 652 19.82 11.01 18.33
C SER A 652 21.14 10.66 17.64
N THR A 653 21.76 9.54 18.00
CA THR A 653 23.01 9.03 17.41
C THR A 653 22.77 8.09 16.23
N ALA A 654 21.52 7.83 15.84
CA ALA A 654 21.13 6.87 14.80
C ALA A 654 21.77 5.48 15.01
N SER A 655 21.81 5.04 16.27
CA SER A 655 22.38 3.76 16.69
C SER A 655 21.46 2.57 16.43
N GLY A 656 20.17 2.81 16.17
CA GLY A 656 19.13 1.79 16.10
C GLY A 656 18.70 1.27 17.48
N ARG A 657 19.18 1.87 18.58
CA ARG A 657 18.85 1.50 19.96
C ARG A 657 18.23 2.65 20.73
N VAL A 658 17.31 2.33 21.63
CA VAL A 658 16.57 3.30 22.46
C VAL A 658 16.49 2.86 23.91
N ASP A 659 16.42 3.82 24.84
CA ASP A 659 16.23 3.54 26.27
C ASP A 659 14.78 3.13 26.54
N LEU A 660 14.57 1.89 27.00
CA LEU A 660 13.24 1.30 27.21
C LEU A 660 12.43 2.06 28.26
N GLY A 661 13.06 2.46 29.36
CA GLY A 661 12.40 3.21 30.44
C GLY A 661 11.94 4.58 29.97
N MET A 662 12.78 5.26 29.19
CA MET A 662 12.44 6.54 28.58
C MET A 662 11.26 6.40 27.59
N VAL A 663 11.30 5.42 26.69
CA VAL A 663 10.20 5.15 25.74
C VAL A 663 8.88 4.90 26.47
N PHE A 664 8.89 4.00 27.47
CA PHE A 664 7.69 3.63 28.21
C PHE A 664 7.13 4.80 29.00
N SER A 665 7.99 5.65 29.57
CA SER A 665 7.54 6.85 30.27
C SER A 665 6.75 7.80 29.34
N VAL A 666 7.22 7.97 28.10
CA VAL A 666 6.58 8.80 27.08
C VAL A 666 5.27 8.18 26.57
N PHE A 667 5.21 6.86 26.37
CA PHE A 667 3.98 6.16 25.99
C PHE A 667 2.91 6.22 27.07
N ALA A 668 3.28 6.11 28.34
CA ALA A 668 2.34 6.07 29.45
C ALA A 668 1.37 7.27 29.46
N LEU A 669 1.83 8.46 29.03
CA LEU A 669 1.01 9.68 29.01
C LEU A 669 -0.11 9.67 27.95
N ILE A 670 0.08 8.93 26.86
CA ILE A 670 -0.87 8.86 25.74
C ILE A 670 -1.73 7.60 25.76
N CYS A 671 -1.42 6.63 26.62
CA CYS A 671 -2.23 5.45 26.86
C CYS A 671 -3.61 5.79 27.45
N GLY A 672 -4.56 4.87 27.37
CA GLY A 672 -5.81 4.94 28.12
C GLY A 672 -5.63 4.74 29.63
N GLY A 673 -6.61 5.15 30.42
CA GLY A 673 -6.60 5.05 31.90
C GLY A 673 -6.71 6.42 32.59
N SER A 674 -6.81 6.42 33.92
CA SER A 674 -6.90 7.66 34.70
C SER A 674 -5.57 8.43 34.67
N LEU A 675 -5.65 9.76 34.77
CA LEU A 675 -4.48 10.62 34.70
C LEU A 675 -3.41 10.25 35.73
N GLU A 676 -3.83 10.00 36.97
CA GLU A 676 -2.95 9.59 38.06
C GLU A 676 -2.21 8.28 37.76
N ARG A 677 -2.88 7.30 37.14
CA ARG A 677 -2.24 6.04 36.74
C ARG A 677 -1.24 6.25 35.62
N ARG A 678 -1.56 7.09 34.62
CA ARG A 678 -0.63 7.43 33.53
C ARG A 678 0.67 8.05 34.07
N LYS A 679 0.54 9.03 34.95
CA LYS A 679 1.68 9.66 35.64
C LYS A 679 2.47 8.65 36.47
N ARG A 680 1.79 7.78 37.21
CA ARG A 680 2.44 6.76 38.03
C ARG A 680 3.27 5.79 37.20
N VAL A 681 2.72 5.27 36.10
CA VAL A 681 3.46 4.36 35.21
C VAL A 681 4.63 5.08 34.54
N ALA A 682 4.46 6.35 34.17
CA ALA A 682 5.57 7.15 33.64
C ALA A 682 6.72 7.29 34.66
N PHE A 683 6.38 7.59 35.92
CA PHE A 683 7.33 7.66 37.01
C PHE A 683 8.01 6.31 37.27
N ASP A 684 7.25 5.22 37.37
CA ASP A 684 7.77 3.86 37.58
C ASP A 684 8.78 3.46 36.47
N ALA A 685 8.52 3.87 35.22
CA ALA A 685 9.41 3.63 34.08
C ALA A 685 10.72 4.45 34.14
N LEU A 686 10.67 5.69 34.66
CA LEU A 686 11.87 6.50 34.89
C LEU A 686 12.69 6.00 36.09
N VAL A 687 12.03 5.48 37.13
CA VAL A 687 12.69 4.81 38.26
C VAL A 687 13.45 3.58 37.77
N PHE A 688 12.84 2.77 36.90
CA PHE A 688 13.53 1.64 36.26
C PHE A 688 14.81 2.06 35.51
N ARG A 689 14.81 3.25 34.89
CA ARG A 689 15.97 3.81 34.19
C ARG A 689 17.09 4.24 35.13
N SER A 690 16.83 4.63 36.38
CA SER A 690 17.85 5.12 37.33
C SER A 690 18.57 3.97 38.06
N PRO A 691 19.86 3.67 37.78
CA PRO A 691 20.57 2.58 38.46
C PRO A 691 21.08 2.93 39.87
N ARG A 692 20.91 4.19 40.32
CA ARG A 692 21.60 4.73 41.51
C ARG A 692 20.68 5.32 42.58
N THR A 693 19.36 5.21 42.46
CA THR A 693 18.45 5.74 43.48
C THR A 693 18.12 4.66 44.50
N ILE A 694 18.56 4.90 45.73
CA ILE A 694 18.01 4.24 46.91
C ILE A 694 16.57 4.78 47.03
N ASP A 695 15.59 3.92 47.25
CA ASP A 695 14.18 4.26 47.56
C ASP A 695 13.24 4.80 46.44
N GLY A 696 13.35 4.30 45.19
CA GLY A 696 12.24 4.49 44.22
C GLY A 696 12.00 5.95 43.80
N GLU A 697 13.02 6.79 43.91
CA GLU A 697 13.03 8.19 43.47
C GLU A 697 13.71 8.32 42.09
N ILE A 698 13.50 9.46 41.42
CA ILE A 698 14.13 9.79 40.12
C ILE A 698 15.13 10.93 40.29
N SER A 699 16.20 10.95 39.48
CA SER A 699 17.15 12.08 39.50
C SER A 699 16.56 13.31 38.80
N ASN A 700 16.89 14.51 39.28
CA ASN A 700 16.48 15.77 38.64
C ASN A 700 16.98 15.88 37.19
N LYS A 701 18.17 15.35 36.91
CA LYS A 701 18.70 15.24 35.54
C LYS A 701 17.77 14.42 34.63
N ASP A 702 17.36 13.24 35.07
CA ASP A 702 16.48 12.37 34.27
C ASP A 702 15.10 13.00 34.07
N LEU A 703 14.60 13.75 35.05
CA LEU A 703 13.38 14.53 34.91
C LEU A 703 13.52 15.62 33.85
N LYS A 704 14.61 16.40 33.88
CA LYS A 704 14.89 17.43 32.86
C LYS A 704 14.97 16.82 31.46
N ASP A 705 15.67 15.70 31.31
CA ASP A 705 15.80 14.98 30.04
C ASP A 705 14.43 14.46 29.55
N TYR A 706 13.63 13.90 30.45
CA TYR A 706 12.27 13.43 30.16
C TYR A 706 11.34 14.56 29.72
N ILE A 707 11.30 15.68 30.44
CA ILE A 707 10.47 16.84 30.08
C ILE A 707 10.91 17.41 28.73
N LYS A 708 12.23 17.56 28.50
CA LYS A 708 12.76 18.00 27.20
C LYS A 708 12.29 17.08 26.08
N LEU A 709 12.33 15.76 26.28
CA LEU A 709 11.85 14.80 25.31
C LEU A 709 10.33 14.91 25.07
N LEU A 710 9.50 15.06 26.11
CA LEU A 710 8.06 15.27 25.95
C LEU A 710 7.75 16.51 25.12
N ARG A 711 8.49 17.60 25.34
CA ARG A 711 8.31 18.86 24.61
C ARG A 711 8.69 18.71 23.14
N ILE A 712 9.79 18.02 22.84
CA ILE A 712 10.18 17.70 21.47
C ILE A 712 9.13 16.78 20.79
N ALA A 713 8.76 15.68 21.46
CA ALA A 713 7.91 14.63 20.90
C ALA A 713 6.45 15.09 20.68
N TYR A 714 5.90 15.88 21.60
CA TYR A 714 4.48 16.19 21.64
C TYR A 714 4.15 17.68 21.47
N LEU A 715 4.99 18.60 21.95
CA LEU A 715 4.74 20.04 21.81
C LEU A 715 5.40 20.63 20.55
N ARG A 716 6.37 19.91 19.96
CA ARG A 716 7.14 20.35 18.77
C ARG A 716 7.81 21.71 18.99
N THR A 717 8.11 22.06 20.23
CA THR A 717 8.91 23.24 20.53
C THR A 717 10.35 22.88 20.23
N LYS A 718 10.96 23.60 19.28
CA LYS A 718 12.43 23.62 19.16
C LYS A 718 12.92 24.36 20.39
N ASP A 719 13.08 23.66 21.51
CA ASP A 719 13.54 24.29 22.72
C ASP A 719 15.01 24.72 22.53
N GLU A 720 15.20 25.99 22.18
CA GLU A 720 16.24 26.85 22.73
C GLU A 720 16.00 27.03 24.25
N ILE A 721 15.94 25.92 25.01
CA ILE A 721 16.31 26.03 26.42
C ILE A 721 17.82 26.14 26.37
N ASN A 722 18.29 27.39 26.44
CA ASN A 722 19.69 27.78 26.48
C ASN A 722 20.50 26.70 27.19
N SER A 723 21.37 26.04 26.44
CA SER A 723 22.49 25.25 26.93
C SER A 723 23.53 26.18 27.57
N ASN A 724 23.11 26.90 28.61
CA ASN A 724 23.95 27.61 29.56
C ASN A 724 23.65 27.10 30.98
N ASP A 725 23.37 25.80 31.13
CA ASP A 725 23.51 25.15 32.43
C ASP A 725 24.98 24.68 32.51
N ASN A 726 25.82 25.56 33.07
CA ASN A 726 27.03 25.10 33.74
C ASN A 726 26.61 23.94 34.66
N VAL A 727 27.12 22.76 34.37
CA VAL A 727 26.81 21.52 35.08
C VAL A 727 27.29 21.64 36.53
N THR A 728 26.43 22.15 37.39
CA THR A 728 26.41 21.73 38.79
C THR A 728 25.55 20.48 38.82
N GLU A 729 26.17 19.33 39.06
CA GLU A 729 25.49 18.06 39.24
C GLU A 729 24.57 18.15 40.48
N ASP A 730 23.33 18.58 40.27
CA ASP A 730 22.29 18.48 41.30
C ASP A 730 21.96 16.98 41.48
N HIS A 731 22.56 16.35 42.49
CA HIS A 731 22.22 15.01 42.96
C HIS A 731 20.88 14.96 43.71
N THR A 732 19.98 15.91 43.47
CA THR A 732 18.65 15.95 44.08
C THR A 732 17.76 14.88 43.45
N THR A 733 17.15 14.07 44.30
CA THR A 733 16.17 13.05 43.93
C THR A 733 14.76 13.58 44.17
N LEU A 734 13.80 13.12 43.38
CA LEU A 734 12.40 13.54 43.45
C LEU A 734 11.48 12.37 43.72
N SER A 735 10.51 12.61 44.61
CA SER A 735 9.39 11.72 44.89
C SER A 735 8.29 11.85 43.83
N PHE A 736 7.35 10.90 43.84
CA PHE A 736 6.23 10.92 42.88
C PHE A 736 5.35 12.18 42.95
N PRO A 737 4.93 12.70 44.13
CA PRO A 737 4.13 13.92 44.19
C PRO A 737 4.83 15.12 43.54
N GLU A 738 6.12 15.30 43.81
CA GLU A 738 6.91 16.40 43.22
C GLU A 738 7.04 16.23 41.70
N PHE A 739 7.27 15.01 41.22
CA PHE A 739 7.24 14.69 39.79
C PHE A 739 5.89 15.06 39.15
N ALA A 740 4.78 14.72 39.80
CA ALA A 740 3.45 14.96 39.26
C ALA A 740 3.12 16.46 39.20
N GLU A 741 3.62 17.26 40.15
CA GLU A 741 3.50 18.72 40.14
C GLU A 741 4.32 19.35 39.00
N VAL A 742 5.60 18.96 38.86
CA VAL A 742 6.45 19.47 37.77
C VAL A 742 5.88 19.09 36.40
N LEU A 743 5.33 17.88 36.25
CA LEU A 743 4.75 17.43 34.99
C LEU A 743 3.49 18.24 34.60
N ASP A 744 2.68 18.65 35.58
CA ASP A 744 1.47 19.44 35.36
C ASP A 744 1.74 20.94 35.14
N ASP A 745 2.96 21.41 35.39
CA ASP A 745 3.32 22.80 35.20
C ASP A 745 3.23 23.19 33.71
N PRO A 746 2.46 24.23 33.34
CA PRO A 746 2.24 24.62 31.94
C PRO A 746 3.45 25.28 31.28
N ASP A 747 4.36 25.87 32.06
CA ASP A 747 5.45 26.68 31.53
C ASP A 747 6.74 25.85 31.39
N SER A 748 7.14 25.19 32.48
CA SER A 748 8.36 24.38 32.59
C SER A 748 8.14 22.88 32.38
N GLY A 749 6.90 22.39 32.60
CA GLY A 749 6.53 20.98 32.49
C GLY A 749 5.93 20.57 31.15
N PHE A 750 5.03 19.57 31.18
CA PHE A 750 4.24 19.14 30.02
C PHE A 750 2.88 19.83 29.95
N GLY A 751 2.20 20.02 31.10
CA GLY A 751 1.12 20.99 31.27
C GLY A 751 -0.21 20.77 30.53
N ILE A 752 -0.26 19.84 29.57
CA ILE A 752 -1.44 19.65 28.69
C ILE A 752 -2.29 18.43 29.05
N LEU A 753 -1.88 17.64 30.03
CA LEU A 753 -2.53 16.38 30.40
C LEU A 753 -4.01 16.52 30.78
N ASN A 754 -4.34 17.54 31.58
CA ASN A 754 -5.73 17.83 31.96
C ASN A 754 -6.58 18.24 30.75
N ILE A 755 -6.00 18.98 29.80
CA ILE A 755 -6.67 19.40 28.56
C ILE A 755 -6.88 18.20 27.65
N LEU A 756 -5.88 17.33 27.52
CA LEU A 756 -5.95 16.10 26.74
C LEU A 756 -7.05 15.17 27.27
N SER A 757 -7.08 14.92 28.59
CA SER A 757 -8.12 14.10 29.22
C SER A 757 -9.52 14.68 29.01
N LYS A 758 -9.67 16.01 29.06
CA LYS A 758 -10.93 16.67 28.71
C LYS A 758 -11.34 16.42 27.25
N LEU A 759 -10.41 16.53 26.30
CA LEU A 759 -10.68 16.27 24.88
C LEU A 759 -11.07 14.81 24.61
N GLU A 760 -10.43 13.86 25.30
CA GLU A 760 -10.78 12.44 25.24
C GLU A 760 -12.25 12.19 25.64
N MET A 761 -12.74 12.88 26.68
CA MET A 761 -14.13 12.76 27.15
C MET A 761 -15.14 13.46 26.24
N GLU A 762 -14.74 14.56 25.59
CA GLU A 762 -15.65 15.43 24.84
C GLU A 762 -15.73 15.13 23.33
N ASP A 763 -14.91 14.22 22.78
CA ASP A 763 -14.87 13.87 21.35
C ASP A 763 -16.22 13.48 20.73
N HIS A 764 -17.15 12.96 21.54
CA HIS A 764 -18.49 12.52 21.10
C HIS A 764 -19.58 13.58 21.29
N VAL A 765 -19.27 14.70 21.95
CA VAL A 765 -20.26 15.76 22.23
C VAL A 765 -20.51 16.57 20.97
N ARG A 766 -21.72 16.47 20.41
CA ARG A 766 -22.13 17.23 19.22
C ARG A 766 -23.03 18.40 19.62
N HIS A 767 -22.70 19.60 19.16
CA HIS A 767 -23.52 20.79 19.32
C HIS A 767 -24.34 21.05 18.04
N GLY A 768 -25.26 20.15 17.68
CA GLY A 768 -25.92 20.11 16.36
C GLY A 768 -26.67 21.37 15.92
N ARG A 769 -26.98 22.32 16.82
CA ARG A 769 -27.58 23.62 16.50
C ARG A 769 -26.58 24.77 16.33
N HIS A 770 -25.29 24.51 16.58
CA HIS A 770 -24.25 25.54 16.60
C HIS A 770 -23.17 25.21 15.58
N LEU A 771 -23.10 26.04 14.55
CA LEU A 771 -22.06 26.00 13.53
C LEU A 771 -20.87 26.86 13.97
N CYS A 772 -19.68 26.45 13.58
CA CYS A 772 -18.49 27.27 13.68
C CYS A 772 -18.63 28.46 12.73
N ALA A 773 -18.40 29.68 13.21
CA ALA A 773 -18.53 30.89 12.41
C ALA A 773 -17.42 31.05 11.35
N VAL A 774 -16.35 30.26 11.42
CA VAL A 774 -15.23 30.29 10.47
C VAL A 774 -15.35 29.18 9.43
N CYS A 775 -15.50 27.93 9.86
CA CYS A 775 -15.52 26.78 8.95
C CYS A 775 -16.93 26.29 8.60
N CYS A 776 -17.97 26.88 9.18
CA CYS A 776 -19.38 26.52 8.96
C CYS A 776 -19.76 25.05 9.29
N TYR A 777 -18.84 24.25 9.85
CA TYR A 777 -19.13 22.90 10.32
C TYR A 777 -19.85 22.89 11.68
N PRO A 778 -20.71 21.88 11.94
CA PRO A 778 -21.24 21.62 13.28
C PRO A 778 -20.12 21.44 14.30
N ILE A 779 -20.23 22.12 15.45
CA ILE A 779 -19.20 22.05 16.48
C ILE A 779 -19.28 20.70 17.21
N THR A 780 -18.15 19.99 17.25
CA THR A 780 -17.94 18.79 18.07
C THR A 780 -16.88 19.06 19.14
N GLY A 781 -17.08 18.50 20.33
CA GLY A 781 -16.21 18.76 21.48
C GLY A 781 -16.37 20.18 22.07
N PRO A 782 -15.29 20.76 22.64
CA PRO A 782 -15.35 22.06 23.30
C PRO A 782 -15.86 23.18 22.37
N ARG A 783 -16.77 24.01 22.88
CA ARG A 783 -17.30 25.17 22.17
C ARG A 783 -16.77 26.47 22.77
N PHE A 784 -16.14 27.30 21.95
CA PHE A 784 -15.62 28.60 22.36
C PHE A 784 -16.56 29.70 21.87
N LYS A 785 -17.23 30.38 22.79
CA LYS A 785 -18.14 31.49 22.47
C LYS A 785 -17.45 32.82 22.76
N GLU A 786 -17.40 33.69 21.76
CA GLU A 786 -16.96 35.08 21.94
C GLU A 786 -18.10 35.87 22.63
N THR A 787 -17.78 36.71 23.63
CA THR A 787 -18.82 37.32 24.49
C THR A 787 -19.41 38.61 23.96
N LYS A 788 -18.68 39.37 23.13
CA LYS A 788 -19.12 40.67 22.57
C LYS A 788 -19.99 40.47 21.32
N VAL A 789 -19.44 39.85 20.29
CA VAL A 789 -20.01 39.61 18.96
C VAL A 789 -20.82 38.29 18.93
N LYS A 790 -20.67 37.44 19.96
CA LYS A 790 -21.52 36.25 20.21
C LYS A 790 -21.42 35.12 19.17
N PHE A 791 -20.37 35.10 18.35
CA PHE A 791 -20.09 33.99 17.45
C PHE A 791 -19.46 32.79 18.19
N ASN A 792 -19.49 31.61 17.57
CA ASN A 792 -18.94 30.37 18.12
C ASN A 792 -17.80 29.85 17.25
N LEU A 793 -16.76 29.33 17.89
CA LEU A 793 -15.65 28.63 17.24
C LEU A 793 -15.57 27.19 17.74
N CYS A 794 -15.22 26.28 16.82
CA CYS A 794 -14.75 24.94 17.19
C CYS A 794 -13.31 25.00 17.71
N SER A 795 -12.86 23.93 18.38
CA SER A 795 -11.51 23.82 18.94
C SER A 795 -10.39 24.11 17.93
N LEU A 796 -10.54 23.66 16.68
CA LEU A 796 -9.57 23.91 15.60
C LEU A 796 -9.49 25.39 15.20
N CYS A 797 -10.63 26.07 15.04
CA CYS A 797 -10.65 27.49 14.66
C CYS A 797 -10.17 28.38 15.81
N TYR A 798 -10.55 28.06 17.05
CA TYR A 798 -10.07 28.77 18.23
C TYR A 798 -8.55 28.60 18.42
N SER A 799 -8.04 27.36 18.41
CA SER A 799 -6.60 27.08 18.55
C SER A 799 -5.74 27.69 17.43
N SER A 800 -6.25 27.74 16.21
CA SER A 800 -5.58 28.40 15.07
C SER A 800 -5.73 29.92 15.04
N GLY A 801 -6.50 30.53 15.96
CA GLY A 801 -6.67 31.98 16.04
C GLY A 801 -7.49 32.58 14.92
N LYS A 802 -8.35 31.77 14.30
CA LYS A 802 -9.23 32.21 13.21
C LYS A 802 -10.49 32.84 13.78
N VAL A 803 -10.85 34.01 13.29
CA VAL A 803 -12.12 34.67 13.57
C VAL A 803 -12.80 35.10 12.28
N PRO A 804 -14.13 35.26 12.25
CA PRO A 804 -14.84 35.74 11.06
C PRO A 804 -14.32 37.10 10.60
N SER A 805 -14.20 37.31 9.29
CA SER A 805 -13.75 38.60 8.73
C SER A 805 -14.69 39.75 9.05
N SER A 806 -15.98 39.48 9.29
CA SER A 806 -16.96 40.44 9.78
C SER A 806 -16.63 41.03 11.16
N SER A 807 -15.77 40.37 11.93
CA SER A 807 -15.37 40.78 13.28
C SER A 807 -14.01 41.51 13.30
N LYS A 808 -13.47 41.93 12.14
CA LYS A 808 -12.11 42.47 11.97
C LYS A 808 -11.79 43.73 12.80
N HIS A 809 -12.80 44.47 13.25
CA HIS A 809 -12.63 45.73 13.97
C HIS A 809 -12.40 45.58 15.48
N GLU A 810 -12.44 44.36 16.03
CA GLU A 810 -12.24 44.13 17.47
C GLU A 810 -10.75 44.11 17.85
N GLU A 811 -10.37 44.95 18.82
CA GLU A 811 -9.02 44.97 19.39
C GLU A 811 -8.71 43.73 20.24
N ASN A 812 -9.70 43.24 20.99
CA ASN A 812 -9.57 42.09 21.88
C ASN A 812 -10.85 41.25 21.90
N TYR A 813 -10.69 39.96 21.60
CA TYR A 813 -11.76 38.96 21.62
C TYR A 813 -11.79 38.23 22.96
N HIS A 814 -12.97 38.14 23.58
CA HIS A 814 -13.11 37.52 24.89
C HIS A 814 -13.87 36.21 24.76
N PHE A 815 -13.15 35.10 24.93
CA PHE A 815 -13.73 33.77 24.77
C PHE A 815 -14.10 33.16 26.13
N LYS A 816 -15.29 32.57 26.15
CA LYS A 816 -15.77 31.67 27.20
C LYS A 816 -15.92 30.28 26.61
N GLU A 817 -15.26 29.30 27.21
CA GLU A 817 -15.44 27.90 26.89
C GLU A 817 -16.73 27.35 27.53
N LEU A 818 -17.50 26.58 26.75
CA LEU A 818 -18.80 26.06 27.13
C LEU A 818 -18.82 24.54 26.89
N ASN A 819 -18.87 23.75 27.96
CA ASN A 819 -18.89 22.29 27.90
C ASN A 819 -20.34 21.78 28.01
N GLY A 820 -20.85 21.08 26.98
CA GLY A 820 -22.11 20.33 27.00
C GLY A 820 -23.40 21.13 27.32
N GLU A 821 -24.55 20.69 26.82
CA GLU A 821 -25.82 21.40 27.06
C GLU A 821 -26.30 21.35 28.53
N THR A 822 -25.78 20.42 29.35
CA THR A 822 -26.16 20.26 30.76
C THR A 822 -25.82 21.46 31.65
N ASN A 823 -24.76 22.22 31.33
CA ASN A 823 -24.43 23.44 32.06
C ASN A 823 -25.23 24.67 31.58
N THR A 824 -25.75 24.65 30.35
CA THR A 824 -26.57 25.75 29.85
C THR A 824 -27.95 25.79 30.51
N VAL A 825 -28.47 24.65 30.99
CA VAL A 825 -29.72 24.60 31.78
C VAL A 825 -29.50 25.19 33.18
N LYS A 826 -28.37 24.90 33.85
CA LYS A 826 -28.02 25.52 35.13
C LYS A 826 -27.74 27.02 35.00
N GLU A 827 -27.07 27.47 33.94
CA GLU A 827 -26.84 28.90 33.69
C GLU A 827 -28.12 29.65 33.27
N LYS A 828 -29.01 29.02 32.48
CA LYS A 828 -30.35 29.58 32.24
C LYS A 828 -31.13 29.68 33.56
N LEU A 829 -31.13 28.65 34.40
CA LEU A 829 -31.78 28.66 35.71
C LEU A 829 -31.17 29.68 36.70
N GLN A 830 -29.87 29.97 36.62
CA GLN A 830 -29.23 31.03 37.41
C GLN A 830 -29.57 32.44 36.91
N ASN A 831 -29.68 32.64 35.59
CA ASN A 831 -30.15 33.91 35.01
C ASN A 831 -31.65 34.17 35.26
N TYR A 832 -32.47 33.13 35.46
CA TYR A 832 -33.86 33.27 35.94
C TYR A 832 -33.98 33.47 37.47
N ARG A 833 -32.90 33.31 38.26
CA ARG A 833 -32.91 33.58 39.71
C ARG A 833 -32.59 35.04 40.07
N GLN A 834 -32.03 35.83 39.15
CA GLN A 834 -31.74 37.24 39.37
C GLN A 834 -32.99 38.16 39.37
N PRO A 835 -34.06 37.93 38.58
CA PRO A 835 -35.27 38.75 38.66
C PRO A 835 -36.22 38.37 39.80
N PHE A 836 -36.07 37.18 40.42
CA PHE A 836 -37.00 36.70 41.46
C PHE A 836 -36.65 37.18 42.88
N LYS A 837 -35.45 37.72 43.10
CA LYS A 837 -35.08 38.31 44.40
C LYS A 837 -35.52 39.77 44.55
N SER A 838 -35.73 40.51 43.46
CA SER A 838 -36.20 41.89 43.51
C SER A 838 -37.72 42.02 43.70
N CYS A 839 -38.53 41.01 43.34
CA CYS A 839 -39.98 41.02 43.55
C CYS A 839 -40.44 40.50 44.93
N LEU A 840 -39.52 40.11 45.83
CA LEU A 840 -39.85 39.63 47.18
C LEU A 840 -39.38 40.59 48.28
N GLN A 841 -38.90 41.79 47.92
CA GLN A 841 -38.47 42.85 48.83
C GLN A 841 -39.17 44.21 48.60
N GLU A 842 -40.16 44.26 47.70
CA GLU A 842 -41.21 45.29 47.61
C GLU A 842 -42.54 44.63 48.01
#